data_AF-A0AAD9EG83-F1
#
_entry.id   AF-A0AAD9EG83-F1
#
_cell.length_a   1.000
_cell.length_b   1.000
_cell.length_c   1.000
_cell.angle_alpha   90.00
_cell.angle_beta   90.00
_cell.angle_gamma   90.00
#
_symmetry.space_group_name_H-M   'P 1'
#
loop_
_entity.id
_entity.type
_entity.pdbx_description
1 polymer ?
#
loop_
_entity_poly.entity_id
_entity_poly.type
_entity_poly.pdbx_seq_one_letter_code
_entity_poly.pdbx_strand_id
1 'polypeptide(L)'
;MLTSLGVLVWYFPLWHMGISGYEAFVMSTILPGILGIRSVRSLVMKNQRFVHLISLVGLLAYLVLDPAKRLFTVGFAVATSCLGWVATWHSERAHQARLESKILAWTIGLIASSTAKFMWWTNNPLWPVMHAANGGWNATGFAIAVVACLRFTRKAPLTRGDYPEDSKGGSSLLAAFGVGGLFFGIHSLLSDTSTMILWVWDGYPIRGPTSNTYGWMTIIAMTAGLLVGLYRPGFMSSWTAYGVGCVGAAILTSYHHWFGYYGALTTALYLMGLSVPFLSNAAKRSPGLTFGLGFFIYNFMVLFHVWVVAYAFVPGGPLVREHTDWVMMTTFILIGAGVFDLTSSQARRPAKSRSSPSQHKKYNTIAAFFVNIVFLAAAFMRFPTNDFKPYHPEDRILTAGIWTIHFSLDNDMWSSEYRMRDLIKELEIDVVGLLESDLQRIIMGNRDTTQFLAEDLGMYVDYGPGPNKHTWGSALLSKFPILKSTHHLLPSPVGELAPAISATLDVYGQEVDVFVFHSGQEEDPEDRRLQTEYLSKLMGESTNPSILLSYLVTKPLQGNYNTYVSPLSGMHDVDPTDWDRWCEYILYKGLKRTGYARVSRSTITDTELQVAKFVIPKSKDEVAQIEAQSDETRNRRVSEHSVPQGWKFPDMFKGQGVRDHRYHVFNEPRYYDN
;
A
#
# COMPACT_ATOMS: atom_id res chain seq x y z
N MET A 1 -6.67 -3.34 -13.58
CA MET A 1 -7.27 -4.68 -13.36
C MET A 1 -6.29 -5.63 -12.68
N LEU A 2 -5.10 -5.95 -13.22
CA LEU A 2 -4.15 -6.82 -12.52
C LEU A 2 -3.80 -6.28 -11.11
N THR A 3 -3.58 -4.97 -10.99
CA THR A 3 -3.25 -4.29 -9.72
C THR A 3 -4.39 -4.25 -8.71
N SER A 4 -5.64 -4.52 -9.10
CA SER A 4 -6.77 -4.61 -8.16
C SER A 4 -7.04 -6.03 -7.69
N LEU A 5 -6.51 -7.07 -8.36
CA LEU A 5 -6.84 -8.45 -8.00
C LEU A 5 -6.40 -8.77 -6.57
N GLY A 6 -5.20 -8.33 -6.17
CA GLY A 6 -4.69 -8.50 -4.82
C GLY A 6 -5.66 -7.94 -3.78
N VAL A 7 -6.11 -6.70 -3.96
CA VAL A 7 -6.98 -5.99 -3.01
C VAL A 7 -8.27 -6.77 -2.76
N LEU A 8 -8.88 -7.32 -3.81
CA LEU A 8 -10.12 -8.10 -3.70
C LEU A 8 -9.88 -9.48 -3.10
N VAL A 9 -8.73 -10.09 -3.37
CA VAL A 9 -8.37 -11.37 -2.75
C VAL A 9 -8.12 -11.17 -1.26
N TRP A 10 -7.38 -10.12 -0.87
CA TRP A 10 -6.99 -9.85 0.51
C TRP A 10 -8.18 -9.62 1.46
N TYR A 11 -9.28 -9.08 0.94
CA TYR A 11 -10.53 -8.94 1.70
C TYR A 11 -10.98 -10.25 2.37
N PHE A 12 -10.88 -11.41 1.70
CA PHE A 12 -11.42 -12.64 2.28
C PHE A 12 -10.62 -13.18 3.47
N PRO A 13 -9.29 -13.36 3.39
CA PRO A 13 -8.54 -13.86 4.54
C PRO A 13 -8.55 -12.90 5.72
N LEU A 14 -8.71 -11.60 5.47
CA LEU A 14 -8.86 -10.59 6.51
C LEU A 14 -10.18 -10.77 7.29
N TRP A 15 -11.32 -10.92 6.62
CA TRP A 15 -12.61 -11.12 7.31
C TRP A 15 -12.84 -12.56 7.81
N HIS A 16 -12.17 -13.56 7.22
CA HIS A 16 -12.23 -14.94 7.68
C HIS A 16 -11.15 -15.29 8.71
N MET A 17 -10.23 -14.37 9.00
CA MET A 17 -9.07 -14.57 9.88
C MET A 17 -8.27 -15.83 9.53
N GLY A 18 -8.05 -16.07 8.23
CA GLY A 18 -7.39 -17.28 7.71
C GLY A 18 -7.68 -17.58 6.24
N ILE A 19 -7.09 -18.66 5.72
CA ILE A 19 -7.26 -19.06 4.31
C ILE A 19 -8.72 -19.43 4.04
N SER A 20 -9.34 -18.71 3.12
CA SER A 20 -10.77 -18.81 2.78
C SER A 20 -11.08 -19.67 1.55
N GLY A 21 -10.06 -19.98 0.74
CA GLY A 21 -10.18 -20.60 -0.57
C GLY A 21 -10.28 -19.59 -1.73
N TYR A 22 -10.69 -18.34 -1.46
CA TYR A 22 -10.71 -17.28 -2.48
C TYR A 22 -9.31 -16.86 -2.93
N GLU A 23 -8.26 -17.18 -2.17
CA GLU A 23 -6.87 -16.93 -2.52
C GLU A 23 -6.47 -17.63 -3.83
N ALA A 24 -7.18 -18.70 -4.20
CA ALA A 24 -7.00 -19.38 -5.48
C ALA A 24 -7.21 -18.45 -6.69
N PHE A 25 -7.95 -17.34 -6.55
CA PHE A 25 -8.15 -16.34 -7.60
C PHE A 25 -6.87 -15.65 -8.07
N VAL A 26 -5.79 -15.66 -7.28
CA VAL A 26 -4.46 -15.22 -7.73
C VAL A 26 -4.03 -15.98 -8.99
N MET A 27 -4.48 -17.23 -9.15
CA MET A 27 -4.20 -18.07 -10.33
C MET A 27 -4.89 -17.61 -11.61
N SER A 28 -5.79 -16.62 -11.56
CA SER A 28 -6.45 -16.05 -12.76
C SER A 28 -5.45 -15.61 -13.83
N THR A 29 -4.26 -15.15 -13.43
CA THR A 29 -3.22 -14.67 -14.33
C THR A 29 -2.62 -15.75 -15.25
N ILE A 30 -2.74 -17.04 -14.91
CA ILE A 30 -2.08 -18.14 -15.64
C ILE A 30 -2.80 -18.55 -16.92
N LEU A 31 -3.99 -18.00 -17.19
CA LEU A 31 -4.82 -18.38 -18.35
C LEU A 31 -4.05 -18.42 -19.69
N PRO A 32 -3.04 -17.58 -19.97
CA PRO A 32 -2.21 -17.72 -21.16
C PRO A 32 -1.61 -19.12 -21.41
N GLY A 33 -1.49 -19.98 -20.38
CA GLY A 33 -1.07 -21.38 -20.51
C GLY A 33 -1.87 -22.16 -21.55
N ILE A 34 -3.17 -21.89 -21.71
CA ILE A 34 -4.04 -22.57 -22.69
C ILE A 34 -3.67 -22.24 -24.14
N LEU A 35 -2.88 -21.18 -24.39
CA LEU A 35 -2.33 -20.86 -25.72
C LEU A 35 -1.30 -21.90 -26.19
N GLY A 36 -0.89 -22.84 -25.34
CA GLY A 36 -0.16 -24.04 -25.76
C GLY A 36 -1.00 -24.94 -26.67
N ILE A 37 -2.34 -24.91 -26.54
CA ILE A 37 -3.25 -25.68 -27.36
C ILE A 37 -3.46 -24.93 -28.70
N ARG A 38 -3.05 -25.55 -29.82
CA ARG A 38 -3.05 -24.90 -31.15
C ARG A 38 -4.44 -24.38 -31.57
N SER A 39 -5.51 -25.14 -31.30
CA SER A 39 -6.89 -24.77 -31.64
C SER A 39 -7.35 -23.53 -30.87
N VAL A 40 -7.13 -23.52 -29.55
CA VAL A 40 -7.43 -22.37 -28.67
C VAL A 40 -6.61 -21.15 -29.07
N ARG A 41 -5.30 -21.33 -29.30
CA ARG A 41 -4.42 -20.26 -29.78
C ARG A 41 -4.92 -19.63 -31.08
N SER A 42 -5.32 -20.44 -32.06
CA SER A 42 -5.89 -19.97 -33.32
C SER A 42 -7.20 -19.19 -33.10
N LEU A 43 -8.10 -19.71 -32.25
CA LEU A 43 -9.37 -19.08 -31.92
C LEU A 43 -9.18 -17.71 -31.27
N VAL A 44 -8.33 -17.62 -30.24
CA VAL A 44 -8.05 -16.38 -29.51
C VAL A 44 -7.40 -15.34 -30.42
N MET A 45 -6.43 -15.75 -31.24
CA MET A 45 -5.76 -14.85 -32.18
C MET A 45 -6.67 -14.29 -33.26
N LYS A 46 -7.61 -15.09 -33.77
CA LYS A 46 -8.61 -14.64 -34.76
C LYS A 46 -9.62 -13.68 -34.14
N ASN A 47 -9.87 -13.78 -32.83
CA ASN A 47 -10.92 -13.03 -32.11
C ASN A 47 -10.37 -12.04 -31.07
N GLN A 48 -9.18 -11.47 -31.28
CA GLN A 48 -8.55 -10.56 -30.30
C GLN A 48 -9.44 -9.40 -29.86
N ARG A 49 -10.23 -8.81 -30.77
CA ARG A 49 -11.17 -7.74 -30.43
C ARG A 49 -12.18 -8.17 -29.39
N PHE A 50 -12.76 -9.36 -29.54
CA PHE A 50 -13.71 -9.90 -28.57
C PHE A 50 -13.04 -10.14 -27.21
N VAL A 51 -11.84 -10.73 -27.21
CA VAL A 51 -11.09 -11.03 -25.98
C VAL A 51 -10.71 -9.76 -25.20
N HIS A 52 -10.30 -8.69 -25.89
CA HIS A 52 -10.02 -7.40 -25.24
C HIS A 52 -11.28 -6.64 -24.82
N LEU A 53 -12.41 -6.78 -25.52
CA LEU A 53 -13.67 -6.15 -25.11
C LEU A 53 -14.28 -6.84 -23.89
N ILE A 54 -14.30 -8.17 -23.88
CA ILE A 54 -14.88 -8.93 -22.76
C ILE A 54 -14.08 -8.74 -21.48
N SER A 55 -12.76 -8.52 -21.58
CA SER A 55 -11.92 -8.26 -20.41
C SER A 55 -12.19 -6.90 -19.74
N LEU A 56 -12.90 -5.98 -20.42
CA LEU A 56 -13.33 -4.70 -19.84
C LEU A 56 -14.45 -4.87 -18.80
N VAL A 57 -15.06 -6.05 -18.66
CA VAL A 57 -16.06 -6.32 -17.62
C VAL A 57 -15.53 -6.05 -16.21
N GLY A 58 -14.22 -6.15 -15.99
CA GLY A 58 -13.58 -5.80 -14.72
C GLY A 58 -13.75 -4.32 -14.33
N LEU A 59 -13.86 -3.41 -15.31
CA LEU A 59 -14.14 -1.99 -15.05
C LEU A 59 -15.60 -1.75 -14.65
N LEU A 60 -16.50 -2.69 -14.94
CA LEU A 60 -17.90 -2.67 -14.52
C LEU A 60 -18.14 -3.45 -13.22
N ALA A 61 -17.12 -4.11 -12.67
CA ALA A 61 -17.27 -4.92 -11.47
C ALA A 61 -17.68 -4.10 -10.23
N TYR A 62 -17.47 -2.78 -10.22
CA TYR A 62 -18.01 -1.89 -9.18
C TYR A 62 -19.56 -1.84 -9.14
N LEU A 63 -20.25 -2.35 -10.16
CA LEU A 63 -21.71 -2.51 -10.13
C LEU A 63 -22.13 -3.82 -9.42
N VAL A 64 -21.18 -4.70 -9.12
CA VAL A 64 -21.40 -5.97 -8.42
C VAL A 64 -21.20 -5.75 -6.94
N LEU A 65 -22.30 -5.63 -6.19
CA LEU A 65 -22.27 -5.30 -4.77
C LEU A 65 -21.69 -6.42 -3.91
N ASP A 66 -22.09 -7.67 -4.19
CA ASP A 66 -21.60 -8.84 -3.45
C ASP A 66 -20.07 -9.01 -3.63
N PRO A 67 -19.29 -9.00 -2.52
CA PRO A 67 -17.82 -9.05 -2.59
C PRO A 67 -17.27 -10.28 -3.34
N ALA A 68 -17.87 -11.46 -3.13
CA ALA A 68 -17.46 -12.68 -3.80
C ALA A 68 -17.68 -12.58 -5.31
N LYS A 69 -18.91 -12.27 -5.75
CA LYS A 69 -19.24 -12.09 -7.18
C LYS A 69 -18.40 -10.99 -7.83
N ARG A 70 -18.03 -9.95 -7.08
CA ARG A 70 -17.10 -8.91 -7.55
C ARG A 70 -15.72 -9.50 -7.83
N LEU A 71 -15.17 -10.30 -6.91
CA LEU A 71 -13.92 -11.03 -7.11
C LEU A 71 -14.00 -11.97 -8.31
N PHE A 72 -15.07 -12.76 -8.48
CA PHE A 72 -15.24 -13.64 -9.65
C PHE A 72 -15.20 -12.84 -10.96
N THR A 73 -15.88 -11.69 -11.01
CA THR A 73 -15.92 -10.81 -12.18
C THR A 73 -14.54 -10.26 -12.52
N VAL A 74 -13.79 -9.81 -11.51
CA VAL A 74 -12.44 -9.28 -11.67
C VAL A 74 -11.44 -10.39 -12.02
N GLY A 75 -11.54 -11.56 -11.41
CA GLY A 75 -10.73 -12.73 -11.75
C GLY A 75 -10.89 -13.12 -13.22
N PHE A 76 -12.13 -13.21 -13.70
CA PHE A 76 -12.41 -13.44 -15.12
C PHE A 76 -11.85 -12.33 -16.03
N ALA A 77 -12.01 -11.07 -15.65
CA ALA A 77 -11.48 -9.93 -16.40
C ALA A 77 -9.94 -9.92 -16.46
N VAL A 78 -9.26 -10.28 -15.37
CA VAL A 78 -7.80 -10.40 -15.31
C VAL A 78 -7.33 -11.58 -16.17
N ALA A 79 -7.98 -12.74 -16.04
CA ALA A 79 -7.63 -13.93 -16.82
C ALA A 79 -7.73 -13.67 -18.33
N THR A 80 -8.86 -13.12 -18.78
CA THR A 80 -9.08 -12.74 -20.18
C THR A 80 -8.16 -11.61 -20.64
N SER A 81 -7.82 -10.64 -19.78
CA SER A 81 -6.83 -9.60 -20.09
C SER A 81 -5.43 -10.17 -20.31
N CYS A 82 -4.96 -11.06 -19.42
CA CYS A 82 -3.66 -11.74 -19.57
C CYS A 82 -3.63 -12.55 -20.87
N LEU A 83 -4.68 -13.32 -21.14
CA LEU A 83 -4.84 -14.09 -22.37
C LEU A 83 -4.79 -13.19 -23.62
N GLY A 84 -5.53 -12.07 -23.60
CA GLY A 84 -5.61 -11.11 -24.70
C GLY A 84 -4.27 -10.42 -24.99
N TRP A 85 -3.55 -9.96 -23.97
CA TRP A 85 -2.24 -9.33 -24.13
C TRP A 85 -1.18 -10.31 -24.65
N VAL A 86 -1.10 -11.53 -24.08
CA VAL A 86 -0.15 -12.55 -24.56
C VAL A 86 -0.46 -12.95 -26.00
N ALA A 87 -1.74 -13.17 -26.34
CA ALA A 87 -2.14 -13.46 -27.72
C ALA A 87 -1.78 -12.31 -28.67
N THR A 88 -1.90 -11.06 -28.22
CA THR A 88 -1.52 -9.86 -29.00
C THR A 88 -0.02 -9.87 -29.30
N TRP A 89 0.82 -10.00 -28.27
CA TRP A 89 2.28 -10.04 -28.43
C TRP A 89 2.71 -11.21 -29.31
N HIS A 90 2.17 -12.41 -29.06
CA HIS A 90 2.52 -13.58 -29.86
C HIS A 90 2.06 -13.44 -31.32
N SER A 91 0.92 -12.81 -31.59
CA SER A 91 0.42 -12.62 -32.96
C SER A 91 1.27 -11.64 -33.79
N GLU A 92 1.89 -10.65 -33.13
CA GLU A 92 2.71 -9.62 -33.79
C GLU A 92 4.21 -9.99 -33.80
N ARG A 93 4.59 -11.20 -33.35
CA ARG A 93 5.99 -11.65 -33.18
C ARG A 93 6.86 -11.53 -34.44
N ALA A 94 6.25 -11.65 -35.62
CA ALA A 94 6.93 -11.54 -36.91
C ALA A 94 7.26 -10.08 -37.29
N HIS A 95 6.48 -9.12 -36.79
CA HIS A 95 6.60 -7.70 -37.14
C HIS A 95 7.17 -6.91 -35.96
N GLN A 96 8.49 -6.83 -35.89
CA GLN A 96 9.22 -6.21 -34.77
C GLN A 96 8.68 -4.81 -34.41
N ALA A 97 8.44 -3.93 -35.38
CA ALA A 97 7.95 -2.58 -35.10
C ALA A 97 6.53 -2.54 -34.50
N ARG A 98 5.65 -3.49 -34.87
CA ARG A 98 4.29 -3.60 -34.31
C ARG A 98 4.34 -4.20 -32.91
N LEU A 99 5.09 -5.28 -32.73
CA LEU A 99 5.31 -5.89 -31.42
C LEU A 99 5.85 -4.89 -30.41
N GLU A 100 6.92 -4.17 -30.78
CA GLU A 100 7.50 -3.11 -29.95
C GLU A 100 6.45 -2.06 -29.59
N SER A 101 5.63 -1.59 -30.55
CA SER A 101 4.56 -0.64 -30.25
C SER A 101 3.51 -1.18 -29.28
N LYS A 102 3.20 -2.48 -29.31
CA LYS A 102 2.23 -3.12 -28.40
C LYS A 102 2.81 -3.27 -27.00
N ILE A 103 4.10 -3.59 -26.89
CA ILE A 103 4.82 -3.65 -25.62
C ILE A 103 4.92 -2.24 -25.02
N LEU A 104 5.32 -1.24 -25.81
CA LEU A 104 5.40 0.16 -25.37
C LEU A 104 4.05 0.68 -24.88
N ALA A 105 2.95 0.39 -25.58
CA ALA A 105 1.62 0.78 -25.13
C ALA A 105 1.27 0.19 -23.75
N TRP A 106 1.64 -1.07 -23.50
CA TRP A 106 1.42 -1.72 -22.22
C TRP A 106 2.32 -1.16 -21.11
N THR A 107 3.61 -0.96 -21.39
CA THR A 107 4.58 -0.45 -20.40
C THR A 107 4.35 1.04 -20.09
N ILE A 108 3.99 1.86 -21.08
CA ILE A 108 3.54 3.25 -20.84
C ILE A 108 2.22 3.25 -20.09
N GLY A 109 1.35 2.26 -20.32
CA GLY A 109 0.13 2.05 -19.54
C GLY A 109 0.39 1.86 -18.04
N LEU A 110 1.49 1.19 -17.67
CA LEU A 110 1.93 1.10 -16.26
C LEU A 110 2.31 2.49 -15.72
N ILE A 111 3.15 3.26 -16.45
CA ILE A 111 3.55 4.62 -16.04
C ILE A 111 2.31 5.52 -15.90
N ALA A 112 1.36 5.42 -16.85
CA ALA A 112 0.09 6.15 -16.81
C ALA A 112 -0.79 5.69 -15.64
N SER A 113 -0.81 4.40 -15.31
CA SER A 113 -1.53 3.88 -14.13
C SER A 113 -0.92 4.40 -12.83
N SER A 114 0.40 4.40 -12.68
CA SER A 114 1.07 4.95 -11.49
C SER A 114 0.87 6.47 -11.40
N THR A 115 0.85 7.16 -12.55
CA THR A 115 0.51 8.60 -12.63
C THR A 115 -0.94 8.86 -12.22
N ALA A 116 -1.88 8.05 -12.69
CA ALA A 116 -3.28 8.14 -12.28
C ALA A 116 -3.44 7.84 -10.79
N LYS A 117 -2.76 6.83 -10.24
CA LYS A 117 -2.75 6.60 -8.79
C LYS A 117 -2.22 7.81 -8.03
N PHE A 118 -1.11 8.39 -8.46
CA PHE A 118 -0.62 9.64 -7.86
C PHE A 118 -1.66 10.77 -7.95
N MET A 119 -2.39 10.93 -9.04
CA MET A 119 -3.45 11.95 -9.15
C MET A 119 -4.63 11.72 -8.19
N TRP A 120 -4.87 10.47 -7.78
CA TRP A 120 -5.98 10.06 -6.90
C TRP A 120 -5.47 9.52 -5.56
N TRP A 121 -4.46 10.18 -4.96
CA TRP A 121 -3.89 9.82 -3.65
C TRP A 121 -3.61 8.33 -3.49
N THR A 122 -2.85 7.77 -4.43
CA THR A 122 -2.44 6.35 -4.53
C THR A 122 -3.55 5.34 -4.84
N ASN A 123 -4.83 5.74 -4.91
CA ASN A 123 -5.89 4.87 -5.39
C ASN A 123 -6.00 4.95 -6.92
N ASN A 124 -6.26 3.82 -7.59
CA ASN A 124 -6.60 3.86 -9.00
C ASN A 124 -8.12 4.11 -9.12
N PRO A 125 -8.57 5.21 -9.74
CA PRO A 125 -9.99 5.56 -9.76
C PRO A 125 -10.84 4.59 -10.59
N LEU A 126 -10.21 3.66 -11.33
CA LEU A 126 -10.88 2.63 -12.12
C LEU A 126 -10.91 1.26 -11.42
N TRP A 127 -10.38 1.17 -10.20
CA TRP A 127 -10.44 -0.07 -9.44
C TRP A 127 -11.88 -0.42 -9.04
N PRO A 128 -12.19 -1.72 -8.92
CA PRO A 128 -13.54 -2.18 -8.60
C PRO A 128 -13.91 -2.02 -7.12
N VAL A 129 -12.98 -1.60 -6.26
CA VAL A 129 -13.26 -1.12 -4.88
C VAL A 129 -13.61 0.37 -4.82
N MET A 130 -13.61 1.04 -5.97
CA MET A 130 -14.00 2.45 -6.13
C MET A 130 -15.38 2.56 -6.75
N HIS A 131 -16.11 3.60 -6.37
CA HIS A 131 -17.40 4.04 -6.90
C HIS A 131 -17.53 5.56 -6.75
N ALA A 132 -18.59 6.15 -7.30
CA ALA A 132 -18.72 7.62 -7.39
C ALA A 132 -18.56 8.35 -6.03
N ALA A 133 -19.02 7.77 -4.92
CA ALA A 133 -18.98 8.41 -3.62
C ALA A 133 -17.62 8.32 -2.90
N ASN A 134 -16.72 7.42 -3.32
CA ASN A 134 -15.35 7.33 -2.79
C ASN A 134 -14.27 7.71 -3.82
N GLY A 135 -14.64 8.42 -4.90
CA GLY A 135 -13.71 8.96 -5.89
C GLY A 135 -13.51 8.11 -7.16
N GLY A 136 -14.35 7.10 -7.39
CA GLY A 136 -14.30 6.23 -8.57
C GLY A 136 -14.76 6.89 -9.87
N TRP A 137 -14.04 6.58 -10.97
CA TRP A 137 -14.29 7.06 -12.34
C TRP A 137 -14.59 5.89 -13.30
N ASN A 138 -15.10 4.78 -12.76
CA ASN A 138 -15.24 3.50 -13.45
C ASN A 138 -16.03 3.58 -14.77
N ALA A 139 -17.19 4.27 -14.78
CA ALA A 139 -18.03 4.42 -15.97
C ALA A 139 -17.31 5.20 -17.09
N THR A 140 -16.67 6.33 -16.75
CA THR A 140 -15.88 7.14 -17.68
C THR A 140 -14.70 6.35 -18.22
N GLY A 141 -13.96 5.67 -17.33
CA GLY A 141 -12.86 4.80 -17.72
C GLY A 141 -13.30 3.66 -18.64
N PHE A 142 -14.46 3.06 -18.39
CA PHE A 142 -15.05 2.03 -19.26
C PHE A 142 -15.37 2.58 -20.66
N ALA A 143 -16.03 3.73 -20.75
CA ALA A 143 -16.34 4.35 -22.04
C ALA A 143 -15.07 4.64 -22.86
N ILE A 144 -14.04 5.22 -22.23
CA ILE A 144 -12.74 5.46 -22.87
C ILE A 144 -12.07 4.13 -23.27
N ALA A 145 -12.11 3.12 -22.40
CA ALA A 145 -11.50 1.82 -22.64
C ALA A 145 -12.15 1.09 -23.82
N VAL A 146 -13.47 1.19 -23.99
CA VAL A 146 -14.19 0.64 -25.16
C VAL A 146 -13.67 1.29 -26.43
N VAL A 147 -13.65 2.63 -26.51
CA VAL A 147 -13.15 3.35 -27.69
C VAL A 147 -11.68 3.02 -27.98
N ALA A 148 -10.84 2.96 -26.94
CA ALA A 148 -9.43 2.59 -27.05
C ALA A 148 -9.27 1.15 -27.56
N CYS A 149 -10.05 0.19 -27.06
CA CYS A 149 -10.06 -1.20 -27.49
C CYS A 149 -10.47 -1.34 -28.96
N LEU A 150 -11.53 -0.65 -29.39
CA LEU A 150 -11.97 -0.61 -30.79
C LEU A 150 -10.89 -0.04 -31.70
N ARG A 151 -10.20 1.02 -31.27
CA ARG A 151 -9.09 1.64 -32.02
C ARG A 151 -7.85 0.74 -32.08
N PHE A 152 -7.54 0.07 -30.98
CA PHE A 152 -6.38 -0.81 -30.80
C PHE A 152 -6.48 -2.09 -31.65
N THR A 153 -7.70 -2.62 -31.80
CA THR A 153 -7.99 -3.89 -32.50
C THR A 153 -8.52 -3.70 -33.92
N ARG A 154 -8.59 -2.46 -34.43
CA ARG A 154 -9.08 -2.13 -35.79
C ARG A 154 -8.36 -2.89 -36.91
N LYS A 155 -7.06 -3.14 -36.78
CA LYS A 155 -6.27 -3.84 -37.80
C LYS A 155 -6.14 -5.31 -37.40
N ALA A 156 -6.50 -6.21 -38.31
CA ALA A 156 -6.32 -7.63 -38.11
C ALA A 156 -4.83 -7.97 -37.90
N PRO A 157 -4.51 -8.92 -37.01
CA PRO A 157 -3.15 -9.44 -36.88
C PRO A 157 -2.65 -9.97 -38.22
N LEU A 158 -1.39 -9.71 -38.55
CA LEU A 158 -0.77 -10.26 -39.75
C LEU A 158 -0.34 -11.71 -39.46
N THR A 159 -1.31 -12.64 -39.47
CA THR A 159 -1.08 -14.08 -39.26
C THR A 159 -0.69 -14.84 -40.52
N ARG A 160 -0.43 -14.16 -41.65
CA ARG A 160 -0.02 -14.80 -42.90
C ARG A 160 1.47 -15.13 -42.88
N GLY A 161 1.77 -16.38 -42.52
CA GLY A 161 3.07 -17.02 -42.67
C GLY A 161 3.25 -18.16 -41.67
N ASP A 162 3.32 -19.40 -42.16
CA ASP A 162 3.80 -20.54 -41.39
C ASP A 162 5.28 -20.30 -41.07
N TYR A 163 5.53 -19.59 -39.98
CA TYR A 163 6.86 -19.51 -39.40
C TYR A 163 7.08 -20.78 -38.57
N PRO A 164 8.22 -21.48 -38.74
CA PRO A 164 8.51 -22.66 -37.96
C PRO A 164 8.36 -22.36 -36.47
N GLU A 165 7.65 -23.23 -35.75
CA GLU A 165 7.29 -23.06 -34.34
C GLU A 165 8.49 -22.92 -33.39
N ASP A 166 9.72 -23.09 -33.86
CA ASP A 166 10.94 -22.83 -33.10
C ASP A 166 12.01 -22.18 -33.98
N SER A 167 12.19 -20.86 -33.85
CA SER A 167 13.47 -20.28 -34.26
C SER A 167 14.52 -20.76 -33.23
N LYS A 168 15.45 -21.63 -33.67
CA LYS A 168 16.45 -22.42 -32.92
C LYS A 168 17.41 -21.68 -31.95
N GLY A 169 17.01 -20.61 -31.26
CA GLY A 169 17.91 -19.89 -30.35
C GLY A 169 17.22 -19.47 -29.06
N GLY A 170 17.47 -20.20 -27.96
CA GLY A 170 17.10 -19.91 -26.56
C GLY A 170 15.96 -20.75 -25.98
N SER A 171 15.76 -20.67 -24.67
CA SER A 171 14.92 -21.54 -23.84
C SER A 171 13.62 -20.86 -23.41
N SER A 172 12.48 -21.50 -23.73
CA SER A 172 11.15 -21.05 -23.27
C SER A 172 11.02 -21.05 -21.74
N LEU A 173 11.75 -21.92 -21.05
CA LEU A 173 11.79 -22.01 -19.58
C LEU A 173 12.53 -20.81 -18.97
N LEU A 174 13.72 -20.49 -19.46
CA LEU A 174 14.48 -19.34 -18.97
C LEU A 174 13.76 -18.02 -19.27
N ALA A 175 13.10 -17.92 -20.44
CA ALA A 175 12.23 -16.80 -20.76
C ALA A 175 11.04 -16.70 -19.79
N ALA A 176 10.49 -17.82 -19.31
CA ALA A 176 9.43 -17.83 -18.31
C ALA A 176 9.90 -17.28 -16.96
N PHE A 177 11.09 -17.67 -16.50
CA PHE A 177 11.71 -17.07 -15.29
C PHE A 177 11.87 -15.55 -15.44
N GLY A 178 12.40 -15.10 -16.57
CA GLY A 178 12.56 -13.66 -16.85
C GLY A 178 11.22 -12.92 -16.86
N VAL A 179 10.17 -13.48 -17.47
CA VAL A 179 8.82 -12.90 -17.46
C VAL A 179 8.25 -12.83 -16.04
N GLY A 180 8.33 -13.93 -15.27
CA GLY A 180 7.82 -13.97 -13.91
C GLY A 180 8.50 -12.95 -12.99
N GLY A 181 9.84 -12.91 -13.01
CA GLY A 181 10.62 -11.95 -12.22
C GLY A 181 10.37 -10.50 -12.63
N LEU A 182 10.28 -10.21 -13.93
CA LEU A 182 9.97 -8.86 -14.42
C LEU A 182 8.57 -8.40 -14.00
N PHE A 183 7.54 -9.22 -14.24
CA PHE A 183 6.16 -8.87 -13.88
C PHE A 183 6.00 -8.67 -12.38
N PHE A 184 6.65 -9.51 -11.57
CA PHE A 184 6.63 -9.34 -10.12
C PHE A 184 7.31 -8.03 -9.74
N GLY A 185 8.56 -7.80 -10.17
CA GLY A 185 9.32 -6.60 -9.80
C GLY A 185 8.64 -5.29 -10.21
N ILE A 186 8.08 -5.19 -11.42
CA ILE A 186 7.36 -3.96 -11.82
C ILE A 186 6.04 -3.79 -11.07
N HIS A 187 5.36 -4.87 -10.70
CA HIS A 187 4.10 -4.78 -9.99
C HIS A 187 4.33 -4.44 -8.51
N SER A 188 5.23 -5.14 -7.83
CA SER A 188 5.51 -4.95 -6.40
C SER A 188 6.20 -3.63 -6.11
N LEU A 189 7.01 -3.09 -7.03
CA LEU A 189 7.82 -1.89 -6.74
C LEU A 189 7.38 -0.62 -7.51
N LEU A 190 6.75 -0.75 -8.68
CA LEU A 190 6.56 0.39 -9.61
C LEU A 190 5.10 0.69 -9.95
N SER A 191 4.14 -0.05 -9.38
CA SER A 191 2.71 0.22 -9.60
C SER A 191 2.16 1.34 -8.72
N ASP A 192 3.01 1.94 -7.87
CA ASP A 192 2.80 3.22 -7.22
C ASP A 192 4.14 3.95 -7.06
N THR A 193 4.10 5.28 -6.95
CA THR A 193 5.32 6.08 -6.79
C THR A 193 5.84 6.12 -5.36
N SER A 194 4.98 5.86 -4.37
CA SER A 194 5.28 5.94 -2.94
C SER A 194 5.93 4.67 -2.39
N THR A 195 5.71 3.50 -3.02
CA THR A 195 6.15 2.20 -2.49
C THR A 195 7.63 2.18 -2.11
N MET A 196 8.55 2.43 -3.04
CA MET A 196 9.98 2.40 -2.73
C MET A 196 10.46 3.60 -1.92
N ILE A 197 9.69 4.69 -1.85
CA ILE A 197 9.97 5.81 -0.95
C ILE A 197 9.73 5.38 0.50
N LEU A 198 8.63 4.67 0.75
CA LEU A 198 8.28 4.17 2.08
C LEU A 198 9.17 3.01 2.55
N TRP A 199 9.83 2.28 1.64
CA TRP A 199 10.87 1.30 2.02
C TRP A 199 12.10 1.93 2.70
N VAL A 200 12.38 3.19 2.39
CA VAL A 200 13.58 3.91 2.85
C VAL A 200 13.23 5.04 3.83
N TRP A 201 11.99 5.06 4.31
CA TRP A 201 11.46 6.02 5.27
C TRP A 201 11.70 5.56 6.71
N ASP A 202 12.15 6.48 7.58
CA ASP A 202 12.47 6.22 8.99
C ASP A 202 11.91 7.34 9.92
N GLY A 203 10.82 8.00 9.53
CA GLY A 203 10.21 9.05 10.35
C GLY A 203 10.96 10.40 10.36
N TYR A 204 10.86 11.10 11.50
CA TYR A 204 11.32 12.48 11.69
C TYR A 204 12.60 12.56 12.53
N PRO A 205 13.49 13.55 12.27
CA PRO A 205 13.43 14.52 11.19
C PRO A 205 13.61 13.88 9.81
N ILE A 206 12.97 14.47 8.79
CA ILE A 206 12.95 13.94 7.42
C ILE A 206 14.38 13.96 6.85
N ARG A 207 14.93 12.77 6.59
CA ARG A 207 16.28 12.56 6.04
C ARG A 207 16.30 12.04 4.60
N GLY A 208 15.14 11.69 4.05
CA GLY A 208 14.98 11.06 2.73
C GLY A 208 13.88 11.70 1.90
N PRO A 209 13.53 11.08 0.76
CA PRO A 209 12.39 11.51 -0.04
C PRO A 209 11.06 11.28 0.69
N THR A 210 10.08 12.14 0.45
CA THR A 210 8.67 11.96 0.82
C THR A 210 7.81 11.65 -0.40
N SER A 211 6.74 10.86 -0.19
CA SER A 211 5.88 10.29 -1.24
C SER A 211 5.20 11.35 -2.12
N ASN A 212 4.77 12.47 -1.52
CA ASN A 212 4.05 13.54 -2.21
C ASN A 212 4.95 14.44 -3.06
N THR A 213 6.18 14.75 -2.64
CA THR A 213 7.04 15.71 -3.35
C THR A 213 8.06 15.06 -4.28
N TYR A 214 8.45 13.80 -4.07
CA TYR A 214 9.54 13.17 -4.84
C TYR A 214 9.11 12.00 -5.74
N GLY A 215 7.82 11.64 -5.75
CA GLY A 215 7.30 10.57 -6.63
C GLY A 215 7.63 10.77 -8.13
N TRP A 216 7.88 12.02 -8.57
CA TRP A 216 8.28 12.33 -9.95
C TRP A 216 9.62 11.69 -10.34
N MET A 217 10.56 11.53 -9.40
CA MET A 217 11.87 10.94 -9.68
C MET A 217 11.71 9.47 -10.09
N THR A 218 10.80 8.73 -9.42
CA THR A 218 10.44 7.35 -9.79
C THR A 218 9.87 7.29 -11.22
N ILE A 219 8.94 8.19 -11.57
CA ILE A 219 8.32 8.22 -12.90
C ILE A 219 9.33 8.58 -14.01
N ILE A 220 10.24 9.51 -13.74
CA ILE A 220 11.33 9.83 -14.66
C ILE A 220 12.27 8.63 -14.81
N ALA A 221 12.65 7.95 -13.74
CA ALA A 221 13.49 6.75 -13.79
C ALA A 221 12.82 5.63 -14.59
N MET A 222 11.52 5.40 -14.39
CA MET A 222 10.73 4.45 -15.18
C MET A 222 10.74 4.80 -16.67
N THR A 223 10.54 6.07 -17.00
CA THR A 223 10.52 6.56 -18.39
C THR A 223 11.90 6.48 -19.03
N ALA A 224 12.95 6.91 -18.32
CA ALA A 224 14.33 6.84 -18.76
C ALA A 224 14.74 5.38 -19.03
N GLY A 225 14.44 4.47 -18.10
CA GLY A 225 14.64 3.05 -18.26
C GLY A 225 13.99 2.52 -19.52
N LEU A 226 12.70 2.79 -19.71
CA LEU A 226 11.95 2.40 -20.91
C LEU A 226 12.60 2.90 -22.21
N LEU A 227 13.02 4.17 -22.26
CA LEU A 227 13.66 4.76 -23.43
C LEU A 227 15.05 4.15 -23.69
N VAL A 228 15.85 3.93 -22.65
CA VAL A 228 17.15 3.25 -22.78
C VAL A 228 16.94 1.82 -23.29
N GLY A 229 15.96 1.09 -22.76
CA GLY A 229 15.58 -0.25 -23.25
C GLY A 229 15.12 -0.26 -24.71
N LEU A 230 14.45 0.81 -25.17
CA LEU A 230 13.96 0.96 -26.54
C LEU A 230 15.08 1.29 -27.54
N TYR A 231 15.99 2.20 -27.19
CA TYR A 231 17.04 2.70 -28.08
C TYR A 231 18.37 1.96 -27.95
N ARG A 232 18.65 1.36 -26.79
CA ARG A 232 19.88 0.61 -26.47
C ARG A 232 19.57 -0.75 -25.83
N PRO A 233 18.75 -1.62 -26.47
CA PRO A 233 18.33 -2.90 -25.88
C PRO A 233 19.50 -3.84 -25.56
N GLY A 234 20.58 -3.82 -26.34
CA GLY A 234 21.78 -4.63 -26.09
C GLY A 234 22.54 -4.23 -24.83
N PHE A 235 22.54 -2.94 -24.47
CA PHE A 235 23.13 -2.46 -23.23
C PHE A 235 22.32 -2.94 -22.03
N MET A 236 21.00 -2.74 -22.06
CA MET A 236 20.12 -3.18 -20.95
C MET A 236 20.10 -4.70 -20.75
N SER A 237 20.31 -5.47 -21.82
CA SER A 237 20.38 -6.94 -21.75
C SER A 237 21.77 -7.46 -21.37
N SER A 238 22.75 -6.61 -21.06
CA SER A 238 24.11 -7.02 -20.74
C SER A 238 24.24 -7.48 -19.28
N TRP A 239 25.23 -8.33 -19.01
CA TRP A 239 25.60 -8.72 -17.65
C TRP A 239 26.04 -7.52 -16.79
N THR A 240 26.62 -6.48 -17.39
CA THR A 240 26.97 -5.25 -16.68
C THR A 240 25.72 -4.51 -16.21
N ALA A 241 24.73 -4.29 -17.09
CA ALA A 241 23.47 -3.65 -16.70
C ALA A 241 22.72 -4.49 -15.64
N TYR A 242 22.75 -5.82 -15.77
CA TYR A 242 22.23 -6.72 -14.74
C TYR A 242 22.92 -6.56 -13.40
N GLY A 243 24.27 -6.54 -13.37
CA GLY A 243 25.04 -6.32 -12.15
C GLY A 243 24.69 -4.99 -11.47
N VAL A 244 24.55 -3.91 -12.25
CA VAL A 244 24.10 -2.61 -11.74
C VAL A 244 22.68 -2.69 -11.18
N GLY A 245 21.76 -3.39 -11.85
CA GLY A 245 20.42 -3.66 -11.34
C GLY A 245 20.43 -4.40 -10.01
N CYS A 246 21.24 -5.45 -9.87
CA CYS A 246 21.39 -6.20 -8.62
C CYS A 246 21.94 -5.33 -7.49
N VAL A 247 22.94 -4.49 -7.78
CA VAL A 247 23.48 -3.52 -6.80
C VAL A 247 22.41 -2.52 -6.39
N GLY A 248 21.62 -1.99 -7.34
CA GLY A 248 20.49 -1.11 -7.05
C GLY A 248 19.45 -1.74 -6.13
N ALA A 249 19.11 -3.01 -6.39
CA ALA A 249 18.17 -3.77 -5.57
C ALA A 249 18.70 -4.06 -4.16
N ALA A 250 19.99 -4.40 -4.04
CA ALA A 250 20.66 -4.57 -2.76
C ALA A 250 20.68 -3.26 -1.96
N ILE A 251 20.99 -2.13 -2.62
CA ILE A 251 20.99 -0.81 -1.98
C ILE A 251 19.59 -0.45 -1.46
N LEU A 252 18.54 -0.63 -2.28
CA LEU A 252 17.15 -0.40 -1.87
C LEU A 252 16.75 -1.28 -0.67
N THR A 253 17.21 -2.52 -0.64
CA THR A 253 16.79 -3.49 0.39
C THR A 253 17.50 -3.25 1.73
N SER A 254 18.77 -2.79 1.69
CA SER A 254 19.63 -2.74 2.87
C SER A 254 19.87 -1.34 3.42
N TYR A 255 19.53 -0.28 2.68
CA TYR A 255 19.81 1.10 3.08
C TYR A 255 18.56 1.97 3.08
N HIS A 256 18.63 3.01 3.89
CA HIS A 256 17.55 3.96 4.12
C HIS A 256 17.84 5.32 3.47
N HIS A 257 16.87 6.24 3.56
CA HIS A 257 16.96 7.62 3.13
C HIS A 257 17.31 7.76 1.63
N TRP A 258 17.97 8.87 1.26
CA TRP A 258 18.39 9.14 -0.12
C TRP A 258 19.26 8.05 -0.74
N PHE A 259 20.16 7.42 0.03
CA PHE A 259 21.03 6.39 -0.51
C PHE A 259 20.23 5.13 -0.91
N GLY A 260 19.34 4.66 -0.05
CA GLY A 260 18.37 3.61 -0.40
C GLY A 260 17.53 3.99 -1.62
N TYR A 261 17.07 5.24 -1.69
CA TYR A 261 16.28 5.72 -2.83
C TYR A 261 17.06 5.77 -4.15
N TYR A 262 18.36 6.05 -4.16
CA TYR A 262 19.18 5.91 -5.37
C TYR A 262 19.22 4.46 -5.87
N GLY A 263 19.22 3.49 -4.95
CA GLY A 263 19.00 2.07 -5.26
C GLY A 263 17.63 1.81 -5.90
N ALA A 264 16.58 2.45 -5.38
CA ALA A 264 15.22 2.40 -5.92
C ALA A 264 15.16 2.91 -7.37
N LEU A 265 15.74 4.09 -7.64
CA LEU A 265 15.76 4.70 -8.97
C LEU A 265 16.54 3.84 -9.98
N THR A 266 17.66 3.26 -9.54
CA THR A 266 18.45 2.32 -10.35
C THR A 266 17.64 1.07 -10.69
N THR A 267 16.93 0.52 -9.71
CA THR A 267 16.06 -0.65 -9.87
C THR A 267 14.91 -0.35 -10.83
N ALA A 268 14.23 0.80 -10.68
CA ALA A 268 13.16 1.25 -11.56
C ALA A 268 13.61 1.39 -13.02
N LEU A 269 14.76 2.04 -13.23
CA LEU A 269 15.37 2.21 -14.54
C LEU A 269 15.67 0.84 -15.17
N TYR A 270 16.25 -0.08 -14.40
CA TYR A 270 16.61 -1.41 -14.88
C TYR A 270 15.39 -2.25 -15.28
N LEU A 271 14.40 -2.37 -14.39
CA LEU A 271 13.17 -3.14 -14.65
C LEU A 271 12.41 -2.61 -15.88
N MET A 272 12.26 -1.29 -15.99
CA MET A 272 11.58 -0.68 -17.13
C MET A 272 12.39 -0.81 -18.42
N GLY A 273 13.72 -0.72 -18.35
CA GLY A 273 14.59 -0.92 -19.52
C GLY A 273 14.66 -2.36 -20.01
N LEU A 274 14.44 -3.34 -19.13
CA LEU A 274 14.31 -4.76 -19.53
C LEU A 274 12.97 -5.10 -20.18
N SER A 275 11.92 -4.32 -19.93
CA SER A 275 10.56 -4.65 -20.35
C SER A 275 10.43 -4.91 -21.86
N VAL A 276 11.01 -4.03 -22.69
CA VAL A 276 10.99 -4.17 -24.16
C VAL A 276 11.76 -5.41 -24.64
N PRO A 277 13.06 -5.60 -24.30
CA PRO A 277 13.82 -6.76 -24.77
C PRO A 277 13.27 -8.09 -24.23
N PHE A 278 12.84 -8.16 -22.96
CA PHE A 278 12.28 -9.38 -22.37
C PHE A 278 10.99 -9.80 -23.08
N LEU A 279 10.00 -8.92 -23.15
CA LEU A 279 8.70 -9.25 -23.75
C LEU A 279 8.83 -9.51 -25.25
N SER A 280 9.72 -8.80 -25.95
CA SER A 280 9.98 -9.03 -27.38
C SER A 280 10.60 -10.41 -27.66
N ASN A 281 11.42 -10.90 -26.73
CA ASN A 281 12.01 -12.24 -26.83
C ASN A 281 11.01 -13.32 -26.44
N ALA A 282 10.29 -13.13 -25.33
CA ALA A 282 9.25 -14.04 -24.86
C ALA A 282 8.13 -14.24 -25.91
N ALA A 283 7.71 -13.18 -26.61
CA ALA A 283 6.68 -13.25 -27.65
C ALA A 283 7.05 -14.15 -28.84
N LYS A 284 8.35 -14.41 -29.05
CA LYS A 284 8.87 -15.28 -30.12
C LYS A 284 8.97 -16.74 -29.70
N ARG A 285 8.66 -17.08 -28.44
CA ARG A 285 8.65 -18.43 -27.88
C ARG A 285 7.25 -19.05 -27.93
N SER A 286 7.14 -20.28 -27.43
CA SER A 286 5.86 -20.91 -27.12
C SER A 286 5.09 -20.06 -26.10
N PRO A 287 3.93 -19.47 -26.46
CA PRO A 287 3.23 -18.54 -25.59
C PRO A 287 2.65 -19.22 -24.35
N GLY A 288 2.17 -20.47 -24.50
CA GLY A 288 1.61 -21.24 -23.40
C GLY A 288 2.65 -21.57 -22.34
N LEU A 289 3.82 -22.06 -22.74
CA LEU A 289 4.89 -22.36 -21.80
C LEU A 289 5.48 -21.08 -21.21
N THR A 290 5.92 -20.12 -22.05
CA THR A 290 6.66 -18.96 -21.56
C THR A 290 5.81 -18.02 -20.69
N PHE A 291 4.59 -17.69 -21.11
CA PHE A 291 3.73 -16.79 -20.33
C PHE A 291 2.89 -17.54 -19.30
N GLY A 292 2.42 -18.76 -19.59
CA GLY A 292 1.69 -19.56 -18.61
C GLY A 292 2.55 -19.89 -17.39
N LEU A 293 3.76 -20.43 -17.60
CA LEU A 293 4.71 -20.67 -16.52
C LEU A 293 5.23 -19.35 -15.92
N GLY A 294 5.46 -18.32 -16.74
CA GLY A 294 5.89 -17.01 -16.25
C GLY A 294 4.87 -16.39 -15.27
N PHE A 295 3.57 -16.44 -15.58
CA PHE A 295 2.53 -15.99 -14.65
C PHE A 295 2.38 -16.91 -13.43
N PHE A 296 2.62 -18.21 -13.57
CA PHE A 296 2.68 -19.12 -12.42
C PHE A 296 3.83 -18.73 -11.47
N ILE A 297 5.03 -18.47 -11.99
CA ILE A 297 6.17 -17.99 -11.20
C ILE A 297 5.86 -16.62 -10.57
N TYR A 298 5.27 -15.71 -11.32
CA TYR A 298 4.80 -14.43 -10.78
C TYR A 298 3.83 -14.62 -9.60
N ASN A 299 2.86 -15.53 -9.70
CA ASN A 299 1.93 -15.83 -8.61
C ASN A 299 2.65 -16.43 -7.40
N PHE A 300 3.61 -17.33 -7.62
CA PHE A 300 4.46 -17.84 -6.55
C PHE A 300 5.21 -16.69 -5.85
N MET A 301 5.78 -15.75 -6.60
CA MET A 301 6.45 -14.58 -6.03
C MET A 301 5.48 -13.65 -5.28
N VAL A 302 4.24 -13.49 -5.75
CA VAL A 302 3.18 -12.77 -5.02
C VAL A 302 2.89 -13.45 -3.68
N LEU A 303 2.75 -14.78 -3.65
CA LEU A 303 2.54 -15.53 -2.42
C LEU A 303 3.75 -15.46 -1.49
N PHE A 304 4.96 -15.61 -2.03
CA PHE A 304 6.20 -15.48 -1.27
C PHE A 304 6.31 -14.09 -0.61
N HIS A 305 5.93 -13.03 -1.32
CA HIS A 305 5.87 -11.67 -0.77
C HIS A 305 4.82 -11.49 0.34
N VAL A 306 3.78 -12.34 0.39
CA VAL A 306 2.82 -12.38 1.51
C VAL A 306 3.37 -13.19 2.68
N TRP A 307 4.01 -14.33 2.41
CA TRP A 307 4.52 -15.23 3.45
C TRP A 307 5.56 -14.57 4.37
N VAL A 308 6.35 -13.62 3.87
CA VAL A 308 7.35 -12.92 4.69
C VAL A 308 6.76 -11.98 5.76
N VAL A 309 5.44 -11.70 5.70
CA VAL A 309 4.72 -10.86 6.69
C VAL A 309 3.58 -11.63 7.37
N ALA A 310 2.79 -12.37 6.59
CA ALA A 310 1.66 -13.15 7.09
C ALA A 310 2.10 -14.54 7.61
N TYR A 311 3.35 -14.67 8.04
CA TYR A 311 3.95 -15.97 8.37
C TYR A 311 3.23 -16.67 9.52
N ALA A 312 2.56 -15.94 10.42
CA ALA A 312 1.75 -16.50 11.49
C ALA A 312 0.47 -17.18 10.98
N PHE A 313 -0.06 -16.76 9.82
CA PHE A 313 -1.35 -17.21 9.30
C PHE A 313 -1.27 -18.24 8.18
N VAL A 314 -0.11 -18.40 7.56
CA VAL A 314 0.03 -19.21 6.34
C VAL A 314 0.89 -20.44 6.60
N PRO A 315 0.43 -21.65 6.21
CA PRO A 315 1.24 -22.86 6.32
C PRO A 315 2.60 -22.73 5.64
N GLY A 316 3.67 -23.02 6.39
CA GLY A 316 5.06 -22.87 5.91
C GLY A 316 5.61 -21.44 5.95
N GLY A 317 4.77 -20.45 6.31
CA GLY A 317 5.17 -19.05 6.51
C GLY A 317 6.38 -18.86 7.44
N PRO A 318 6.46 -19.54 8.60
CA PRO A 318 7.59 -19.37 9.52
C PRO A 318 8.96 -19.70 8.91
N LEU A 319 9.02 -20.49 7.83
CA LEU A 319 10.27 -20.83 7.13
C LEU A 319 10.88 -19.64 6.37
N VAL A 320 10.08 -18.62 6.08
CA VAL A 320 10.47 -17.44 5.31
C VAL A 320 10.14 -16.13 6.04
N ARG A 321 9.88 -16.22 7.35
CA ARG A 321 9.60 -15.09 8.22
C ARG A 321 10.65 -13.99 8.04
N GLU A 322 10.20 -12.76 7.83
CA GLU A 322 11.05 -11.56 7.77
C GLU A 322 12.08 -11.53 6.62
N HIS A 323 11.93 -12.37 5.59
CA HIS A 323 12.88 -12.51 4.49
C HIS A 323 12.51 -11.74 3.20
N THR A 324 12.26 -10.43 3.30
CA THR A 324 12.08 -9.59 2.10
C THR A 324 13.34 -9.54 1.23
N ASP A 325 14.52 -9.71 1.83
CA ASP A 325 15.79 -9.88 1.13
C ASP A 325 15.78 -11.11 0.21
N TRP A 326 15.23 -12.24 0.63
CA TRP A 326 15.10 -13.44 -0.21
C TRP A 326 14.12 -13.23 -1.36
N VAL A 327 13.04 -12.49 -1.14
CA VAL A 327 12.08 -12.13 -2.20
C VAL A 327 12.79 -11.29 -3.28
N MET A 328 13.57 -10.29 -2.87
CA MET A 328 14.36 -9.45 -3.78
C MET A 328 15.46 -10.24 -4.50
N MET A 329 16.20 -11.08 -3.79
CA MET A 329 17.22 -11.95 -4.36
C MET A 329 16.62 -12.91 -5.39
N THR A 330 15.52 -13.58 -5.05
CA THR A 330 14.82 -14.50 -5.96
C THR A 330 14.32 -13.78 -7.20
N THR A 331 13.75 -12.58 -7.05
CA THR A 331 13.30 -11.74 -8.17
C THR A 331 14.45 -11.47 -9.15
N PHE A 332 15.62 -11.07 -8.64
CA PHE A 332 16.78 -10.78 -9.49
C PHE A 332 17.43 -12.03 -10.07
N ILE A 333 17.43 -13.17 -9.37
CA ILE A 333 17.86 -14.47 -9.93
C ILE A 333 16.98 -14.87 -11.12
N LEU A 334 15.66 -14.72 -10.98
CA LEU A 334 14.71 -14.99 -12.07
C LEU A 334 14.94 -14.07 -13.27
N ILE A 335 15.21 -12.78 -13.02
CA ILE A 335 15.60 -11.82 -14.06
C ILE A 335 16.94 -12.23 -14.70
N GLY A 336 17.93 -12.64 -13.92
CA GLY A 336 19.23 -13.12 -14.39
C GLY A 336 19.11 -14.33 -15.33
N ALA A 337 18.22 -15.26 -15.03
CA ALA A 337 17.89 -16.38 -15.92
C ALA A 337 17.33 -15.89 -17.27
N GLY A 338 16.47 -14.86 -17.25
CA GLY A 338 15.98 -14.18 -18.46
C GLY A 338 17.06 -13.46 -19.26
N VAL A 339 17.99 -12.78 -18.58
CA VAL A 339 19.17 -12.12 -19.18
C VAL A 339 20.08 -13.16 -19.85
N PHE A 340 20.31 -14.30 -19.22
CA PHE A 340 21.07 -15.40 -19.80
C PHE A 340 20.42 -15.95 -21.08
N ASP A 341 19.09 -16.12 -21.11
CA ASP A 341 18.40 -16.49 -22.35
C ASP A 341 18.59 -15.45 -23.46
N LEU A 342 18.45 -14.18 -23.13
CA LEU A 342 18.57 -13.09 -24.10
C LEU A 342 19.96 -12.98 -24.69
N THR A 343 21.00 -13.00 -23.86
CA THR A 343 22.40 -12.88 -24.27
C THR A 343 22.82 -14.09 -25.11
N SER A 344 22.48 -15.31 -24.67
CA SER A 344 22.77 -16.54 -25.42
C SER A 344 22.03 -16.61 -26.76
N SER A 345 20.79 -16.09 -26.82
CA SER A 345 20.01 -16.00 -28.05
C SER A 345 20.50 -14.93 -29.02
N GLN A 346 21.02 -13.81 -28.51
CA GLN A 346 21.59 -12.72 -29.31
C GLN A 346 22.94 -13.10 -29.91
N ALA A 347 23.82 -13.77 -29.15
CA ALA A 347 25.11 -14.26 -29.63
C ALA A 347 24.98 -15.21 -30.83
N ARG A 348 23.85 -15.91 -30.96
CA ARG A 348 23.56 -16.86 -32.05
C ARG A 348 22.91 -16.22 -33.28
N ARG A 349 22.63 -14.91 -33.27
CA ARG A 349 21.94 -14.23 -34.38
C ARG A 349 22.92 -13.35 -35.19
N PRO A 350 22.87 -13.38 -36.53
CA PRO A 350 23.66 -12.48 -37.35
C PRO A 350 23.24 -11.02 -37.10
N ALA A 351 24.22 -10.10 -37.12
CA ALA A 351 23.99 -8.68 -36.90
C ALA A 351 23.00 -8.13 -37.94
N LYS A 352 21.84 -7.65 -37.48
CA LYS A 352 20.87 -6.96 -38.35
C LYS A 352 21.29 -5.51 -38.54
N SER A 353 21.09 -4.97 -39.75
CA SER A 353 21.28 -3.54 -40.04
C SER A 353 20.38 -2.68 -39.14
N ARG A 354 20.86 -1.50 -38.78
CA ARG A 354 20.07 -0.47 -38.08
C ARG A 354 18.78 -0.22 -38.86
N SER A 355 17.64 -0.59 -38.29
CA SER A 355 16.34 -0.19 -38.84
C SER A 355 16.11 1.29 -38.56
N SER A 356 15.51 2.00 -39.52
CA SER A 356 15.10 3.40 -39.30
C SER A 356 14.12 3.48 -38.12
N PRO A 357 14.09 4.61 -37.37
CA PRO A 357 13.13 4.78 -36.29
C PRO A 357 11.71 4.64 -36.84
N SER A 358 10.98 3.62 -36.40
CA SER A 358 9.59 3.47 -36.83
C SER A 358 8.77 4.65 -36.29
N GLN A 359 7.81 5.12 -37.07
CA GLN A 359 6.90 6.21 -36.67
C GLN A 359 6.19 5.90 -35.33
N HIS A 360 5.98 4.61 -35.03
CA HIS A 360 5.43 4.14 -33.76
C HIS A 360 6.35 4.41 -32.57
N LYS A 361 7.68 4.33 -32.73
CA LYS A 361 8.62 4.70 -31.65
C LYS A 361 8.46 6.17 -31.29
N LYS A 362 8.41 7.05 -32.29
CA LYS A 362 8.22 8.49 -32.10
C LYS A 362 6.92 8.79 -31.34
N TYR A 363 5.78 8.22 -31.76
CA TYR A 363 4.51 8.45 -31.10
C TYR A 363 4.47 7.96 -29.65
N ASN A 364 5.00 6.77 -29.37
CA ASN A 364 5.03 6.25 -28.00
C ASN A 364 6.02 7.01 -27.11
N THR A 365 7.15 7.47 -27.65
CA THR A 365 8.07 8.35 -26.91
C THR A 365 7.37 9.68 -26.55
N ILE A 366 6.64 10.30 -27.49
CA ILE A 366 5.85 11.51 -27.20
C ILE A 366 4.79 11.22 -26.14
N ALA A 367 4.09 10.08 -26.22
CA ALA A 367 3.10 9.68 -25.22
C ALA A 367 3.73 9.51 -23.82
N ALA A 368 4.91 8.90 -23.73
CA ALA A 368 5.63 8.77 -22.47
C ALA A 368 6.00 10.14 -21.87
N PHE A 369 6.49 11.08 -22.68
CA PHE A 369 6.75 12.45 -22.23
C PHE A 369 5.47 13.18 -21.81
N PHE A 370 4.37 12.99 -22.54
CA PHE A 370 3.08 13.56 -22.17
C PHE A 370 2.61 13.06 -20.79
N VAL A 371 2.76 11.77 -20.50
CA VAL A 371 2.44 11.22 -19.16
C VAL A 371 3.31 11.86 -18.07
N ASN A 372 4.59 12.11 -18.34
CA ASN A 372 5.46 12.82 -17.38
C ASN A 372 5.01 14.27 -17.16
N ILE A 373 4.58 14.98 -18.20
CA ILE A 373 4.03 16.34 -18.08
C ILE A 373 2.76 16.32 -17.22
N VAL A 374 1.85 15.37 -17.47
CA VAL A 374 0.65 15.19 -16.64
C VAL A 374 1.02 14.89 -15.19
N PHE A 375 2.02 14.04 -14.96
CA PHE A 375 2.52 13.77 -13.61
C PHE A 375 3.04 15.03 -12.93
N LEU A 376 3.91 15.80 -13.60
CA LEU A 376 4.49 17.01 -13.03
C LEU A 376 3.43 18.08 -12.75
N ALA A 377 2.43 18.21 -13.63
CA ALA A 377 1.27 19.07 -13.38
C ALA A 377 0.49 18.61 -12.14
N ALA A 378 0.24 17.31 -11.99
CA ALA A 378 -0.40 16.75 -10.81
C ALA A 378 0.43 16.98 -9.53
N ALA A 379 1.75 16.78 -9.60
CA ALA A 379 2.65 16.99 -8.47
C ALA A 379 2.70 18.47 -8.04
N PHE A 380 2.63 19.39 -9.00
CA PHE A 380 2.51 20.82 -8.72
C PHE A 380 1.17 21.16 -8.05
N MET A 381 0.06 20.59 -8.55
CA MET A 381 -1.28 20.80 -7.96
C MET A 381 -1.43 20.18 -6.57
N ARG A 382 -0.70 19.09 -6.28
CA ARG A 382 -0.68 18.39 -5.00
C ARG A 382 0.47 18.84 -4.08
N PHE A 383 1.10 19.96 -4.39
CA PHE A 383 2.16 20.48 -3.53
C PHE A 383 1.57 20.82 -2.14
N PRO A 384 2.20 20.43 -1.02
CA PRO A 384 1.61 20.58 0.31
C PRO A 384 1.25 22.04 0.62
N THR A 385 0.00 22.26 1.05
CA THR A 385 -0.51 23.59 1.44
C THR A 385 -0.09 24.01 2.85
N ASN A 386 0.41 23.07 3.66
CA ASN A 386 0.87 23.25 5.04
C ASN A 386 -0.17 23.86 6.01
N ASP A 387 -1.46 23.58 5.81
CA ASP A 387 -2.54 24.08 6.68
C ASP A 387 -2.74 23.20 7.94
N PHE A 388 -1.71 23.14 8.78
CA PHE A 388 -1.65 22.30 9.98
C PHE A 388 -2.29 22.97 11.21
N LYS A 389 -3.57 23.36 11.10
CA LYS A 389 -4.26 24.07 12.20
C LYS A 389 -5.02 23.10 13.10
N PRO A 390 -4.78 23.12 14.44
CA PRO A 390 -5.59 22.39 15.42
C PRO A 390 -6.97 23.01 15.58
N TYR A 391 -7.93 22.26 16.11
CA TYR A 391 -9.34 22.69 16.18
C TYR A 391 -9.62 23.69 17.31
N HIS A 392 -9.00 23.52 18.49
CA HIS A 392 -9.32 24.30 19.70
C HIS A 392 -8.05 24.92 20.34
N PRO A 393 -7.29 25.77 19.61
CA PRO A 393 -6.04 26.35 20.09
C PRO A 393 -6.20 27.32 21.27
N GLU A 394 -7.31 28.06 21.33
CA GLU A 394 -7.62 29.03 22.38
C GLU A 394 -7.75 28.38 23.77
N ASP A 395 -8.26 27.15 23.80
CA ASP A 395 -8.43 26.36 25.02
C ASP A 395 -7.22 25.44 25.28
N ARG A 396 -6.18 25.48 24.42
CA ARG A 396 -5.03 24.57 24.43
C ARG A 396 -5.45 23.09 24.48
N ILE A 397 -6.51 22.74 23.77
CA ILE A 397 -7.02 21.37 23.71
C ILE A 397 -6.30 20.61 22.60
N LEU A 398 -5.90 19.39 22.90
CA LEU A 398 -5.50 18.36 21.95
C LEU A 398 -6.54 17.25 21.98
N THR A 399 -7.16 16.97 20.84
CA THR A 399 -8.05 15.83 20.64
C THR A 399 -7.27 14.67 20.02
N ALA A 400 -7.09 13.57 20.75
CA ALA A 400 -6.34 12.40 20.32
C ALA A 400 -7.26 11.22 20.02
N GLY A 401 -7.03 10.49 18.93
CA GLY A 401 -7.81 9.30 18.56
C GLY A 401 -6.95 8.09 18.20
N ILE A 402 -7.50 6.90 18.34
CA ILE A 402 -6.89 5.65 17.88
C ILE A 402 -7.92 4.87 17.06
N TRP A 403 -7.48 4.30 15.93
CA TRP A 403 -8.35 3.47 15.10
C TRP A 403 -7.59 2.37 14.37
N THR A 404 -8.03 1.12 14.51
CA THR A 404 -7.63 0.04 13.58
C THR A 404 -8.48 0.11 12.32
N ILE A 405 -7.83 0.34 11.17
CA ILE A 405 -8.52 0.77 9.94
C ILE A 405 -8.76 -0.35 8.93
N HIS A 406 -8.45 -1.60 9.29
CA HIS A 406 -8.72 -2.79 8.48
C HIS A 406 -8.26 -2.62 7.03
N PHE A 407 -7.06 -2.08 6.85
CA PHE A 407 -6.43 -1.81 5.56
C PHE A 407 -7.26 -0.89 4.62
N SER A 408 -8.09 -0.02 5.18
CA SER A 408 -8.98 0.92 4.46
C SER A 408 -9.94 0.23 3.49
N LEU A 409 -10.45 -0.94 3.88
CA LEU A 409 -11.55 -1.62 3.22
C LEU A 409 -12.72 -1.73 4.20
N ASP A 410 -13.91 -1.40 3.74
CA ASP A 410 -15.14 -1.57 4.51
C ASP A 410 -15.74 -2.97 4.38
N ASN A 411 -16.78 -3.27 5.18
CA ASN A 411 -17.46 -4.56 5.20
C ASN A 411 -18.11 -4.99 3.86
N ASP A 412 -18.15 -4.09 2.87
CA ASP A 412 -18.69 -4.36 1.54
C ASP A 412 -17.58 -4.31 0.45
N MET A 413 -16.32 -4.40 0.88
CA MET A 413 -15.11 -4.39 0.04
C MET A 413 -14.95 -3.07 -0.74
N TRP A 414 -15.40 -1.95 -0.18
CA TRP A 414 -15.14 -0.62 -0.73
C TRP A 414 -13.97 0.06 -0.04
N SER A 415 -13.29 0.90 -0.79
CA SER A 415 -12.31 1.83 -0.25
C SER A 415 -12.97 2.80 0.74
N SER A 416 -12.48 2.85 1.98
CA SER A 416 -13.17 3.52 3.09
C SER A 416 -12.56 4.86 3.53
N GLU A 417 -11.47 5.31 2.89
CA GLU A 417 -10.67 6.47 3.31
C GLU A 417 -11.47 7.78 3.38
N TYR A 418 -12.42 7.98 2.44
CA TYR A 418 -13.27 9.17 2.42
C TYR A 418 -14.20 9.23 3.63
N ARG A 419 -14.72 8.07 4.08
CA ARG A 419 -15.58 7.97 5.26
C ARG A 419 -14.76 8.15 6.53
N MET A 420 -13.54 7.59 6.55
CA MET A 420 -12.59 7.80 7.64
C MET A 420 -12.24 9.28 7.80
N ARG A 421 -11.90 9.96 6.70
CA ARG A 421 -11.64 11.42 6.68
C ARG A 421 -12.81 12.18 7.30
N ASP A 422 -14.03 11.92 6.84
CA ASP A 422 -15.21 12.65 7.34
C ASP A 422 -15.38 12.47 8.85
N LEU A 423 -15.21 11.24 9.36
CA LEU A 423 -15.31 10.97 10.79
C LEU A 423 -14.20 11.66 11.61
N ILE A 424 -12.94 11.57 11.16
CA ILE A 424 -11.79 12.22 11.83
C ILE A 424 -11.98 13.74 11.86
N LYS A 425 -12.45 14.32 10.76
CA LYS A 425 -12.70 15.75 10.63
C LYS A 425 -13.83 16.21 11.54
N GLU A 426 -14.96 15.52 11.51
CA GLU A 426 -16.15 15.90 12.26
C GLU A 426 -16.03 15.67 13.76
N LEU A 427 -15.17 14.73 14.19
CA LEU A 427 -14.80 14.56 15.60
C LEU A 427 -13.71 15.53 16.06
N GLU A 428 -13.23 16.40 15.16
CA GLU A 428 -12.24 17.43 15.46
C GLU A 428 -10.93 16.85 16.02
N ILE A 429 -10.46 15.74 15.44
CA ILE A 429 -9.25 15.04 15.93
C ILE A 429 -7.99 15.77 15.46
N ASP A 430 -7.11 16.10 16.41
CA ASP A 430 -5.85 16.77 16.16
C ASP A 430 -4.70 15.79 15.96
N VAL A 431 -4.70 14.67 16.68
CA VAL A 431 -3.68 13.62 16.59
C VAL A 431 -4.38 12.27 16.50
N VAL A 432 -4.03 11.45 15.50
CA VAL A 432 -4.61 10.12 15.35
C VAL A 432 -3.56 9.06 15.07
N GLY A 433 -3.63 7.97 15.84
CA GLY A 433 -2.92 6.73 15.54
C GLY A 433 -3.81 5.84 14.67
N LEU A 434 -3.29 5.36 13.54
CA LEU A 434 -3.95 4.38 12.69
C LEU A 434 -3.18 3.07 12.71
N LEU A 435 -3.87 1.95 12.87
CA LEU A 435 -3.30 0.60 12.94
C LEU A 435 -3.84 -0.24 11.78
N GLU A 436 -3.09 -1.27 11.37
CA GLU A 436 -3.35 -2.00 10.11
C GLU A 436 -3.33 -1.06 8.90
N SER A 437 -2.33 -0.20 8.88
CA SER A 437 -2.19 0.90 7.92
C SER A 437 -1.18 0.61 6.80
N ASP A 438 -0.46 -0.52 6.83
CA ASP A 438 0.45 -0.87 5.73
C ASP A 438 -0.33 -1.35 4.50
N LEU A 439 -0.35 -0.54 3.45
CA LEU A 439 -1.06 -0.83 2.19
C LEU A 439 -0.11 -0.94 0.99
N GLN A 440 1.20 -0.91 1.23
CA GLN A 440 2.23 -0.85 0.20
C GLN A 440 2.67 -2.21 -0.31
N ARG A 441 1.98 -3.28 0.12
CA ARG A 441 2.19 -4.62 -0.41
C ARG A 441 1.35 -4.82 -1.67
N ILE A 442 1.86 -5.66 -2.57
CA ILE A 442 1.20 -5.99 -3.85
C ILE A 442 -0.25 -6.49 -3.67
N ILE A 443 -0.53 -7.19 -2.57
CA ILE A 443 -1.87 -7.68 -2.24
C ILE A 443 -2.83 -6.59 -1.74
N MET A 444 -2.32 -5.45 -1.28
CA MET A 444 -3.11 -4.30 -0.85
C MET A 444 -3.15 -3.20 -1.92
N GLY A 445 -2.64 -3.49 -3.12
CA GLY A 445 -2.72 -2.60 -4.28
C GLY A 445 -1.58 -1.58 -4.38
N ASN A 446 -0.60 -1.64 -3.47
CA ASN A 446 0.49 -0.66 -3.33
C ASN A 446 -0.05 0.77 -3.19
N ARG A 447 -0.80 1.04 -2.13
CA ARG A 447 -1.43 2.34 -1.88
C ARG A 447 -1.04 2.88 -0.50
N ASP A 448 -1.48 4.09 -0.19
CA ASP A 448 -1.21 4.80 1.05
C ASP A 448 -2.39 5.72 1.39
N THR A 449 -3.26 5.25 2.29
CA THR A 449 -4.37 6.02 2.85
C THR A 449 -3.89 7.22 3.66
N THR A 450 -2.74 7.10 4.32
CA THR A 450 -2.22 8.16 5.20
C THR A 450 -1.87 9.41 4.41
N GLN A 451 -1.42 9.24 3.15
CA GLN A 451 -1.18 10.35 2.24
C GLN A 451 -2.47 11.14 1.93
N PHE A 452 -3.58 10.45 1.67
CA PHE A 452 -4.87 11.11 1.45
C PHE A 452 -5.33 11.88 2.69
N LEU A 453 -5.33 11.23 3.85
CA LEU A 453 -5.77 11.84 5.10
C LEU A 453 -4.90 13.04 5.48
N ALA A 454 -3.58 12.94 5.34
CA ALA A 454 -2.64 14.02 5.65
C ALA A 454 -2.86 15.26 4.77
N GLU A 455 -3.03 15.06 3.46
CA GLU A 455 -3.24 16.15 2.50
C GLU A 455 -4.61 16.81 2.65
N ASP A 456 -5.68 16.02 2.85
CA ASP A 456 -7.06 16.54 2.94
C ASP A 456 -7.37 17.18 4.30
N LEU A 457 -6.88 16.60 5.40
CA LEU A 457 -7.12 17.10 6.76
C LEU A 457 -6.10 18.14 7.22
N GLY A 458 -5.03 18.37 6.45
CA GLY A 458 -3.93 19.24 6.84
C GLY A 458 -3.20 18.71 8.07
N MET A 459 -2.54 17.56 7.93
CA MET A 459 -1.81 16.89 9.02
C MET A 459 -0.40 16.50 8.57
N TYR A 460 0.57 16.60 9.47
CA TYR A 460 1.82 15.86 9.40
C TYR A 460 1.53 14.37 9.47
N VAL A 461 2.36 13.58 8.81
CA VAL A 461 2.24 12.12 8.81
C VAL A 461 3.58 11.47 9.06
N ASP A 462 3.59 10.47 9.93
CA ASP A 462 4.65 9.48 10.06
C ASP A 462 4.08 8.09 9.76
N TYR A 463 4.40 7.56 8.58
CA TYR A 463 4.07 6.20 8.17
C TYR A 463 5.13 5.25 8.74
N GLY A 464 4.80 4.38 9.69
CA GLY A 464 5.88 3.65 10.36
C GLY A 464 5.46 2.43 11.15
N PRO A 465 6.21 1.31 11.06
CA PRO A 465 7.39 1.05 10.23
C PRO A 465 7.08 0.89 8.72
N GLY A 466 8.10 1.03 7.86
CA GLY A 466 7.97 0.84 6.41
C GLY A 466 7.57 -0.60 5.99
N PRO A 467 7.05 -0.81 4.77
CA PRO A 467 6.49 -2.10 4.33
C PRO A 467 7.53 -3.24 4.22
N ASN A 468 8.83 -2.92 4.17
CA ASN A 468 9.92 -3.90 4.24
C ASN A 468 10.27 -4.34 5.67
N LYS A 469 9.51 -3.91 6.69
CA LYS A 469 9.71 -4.24 8.10
C LYS A 469 8.74 -5.29 8.65
N HIS A 470 8.01 -5.97 7.77
CA HIS A 470 7.25 -7.20 8.08
C HIS A 470 6.17 -7.04 9.16
N THR A 471 5.59 -5.86 9.28
CA THR A 471 4.42 -5.60 10.16
C THR A 471 3.18 -5.31 9.31
N TRP A 472 2.02 -5.24 9.98
CA TRP A 472 0.77 -4.74 9.40
C TRP A 472 0.66 -3.20 9.38
N GLY A 473 1.70 -2.52 9.86
CA GLY A 473 1.82 -1.07 9.84
C GLY A 473 1.10 -0.36 10.99
N SER A 474 1.71 0.77 11.37
CA SER A 474 1.06 1.82 12.14
C SER A 474 1.33 3.16 11.47
N ALA A 475 0.54 4.17 11.79
CA ALA A 475 0.76 5.53 11.33
C ALA A 475 0.35 6.53 12.40
N LEU A 476 1.09 7.63 12.48
CA LEU A 476 0.75 8.79 13.29
C LEU A 476 0.42 9.95 12.35
N LEU A 477 -0.78 10.52 12.48
CA LEU A 477 -1.12 11.79 11.84
C LEU A 477 -1.31 12.85 12.92
N SER A 478 -0.81 14.06 12.67
CA SER A 478 -0.83 15.14 13.65
C SER A 478 -1.05 16.50 13.00
N LYS A 479 -1.94 17.33 13.55
CA LYS A 479 -2.04 18.76 13.23
C LYS A 479 -0.90 19.57 13.85
N PHE A 480 -0.18 18.98 14.80
CA PHE A 480 1.01 19.58 15.42
C PHE A 480 2.30 19.08 14.76
N PRO A 481 3.36 19.91 14.64
CA PRO A 481 4.64 19.49 14.08
C PRO A 481 5.23 18.27 14.79
N ILE A 482 5.65 17.27 14.01
CA ILE A 482 6.42 16.12 14.50
C ILE A 482 7.90 16.53 14.54
N LEU A 483 8.46 16.66 15.74
CA LEU A 483 9.85 17.10 15.93
C LEU A 483 10.84 15.97 15.65
N LYS A 484 10.54 14.79 16.18
CA LYS A 484 11.33 13.56 16.03
C LYS A 484 10.42 12.35 16.16
N SER A 485 10.77 11.26 15.51
CA SER A 485 10.12 9.97 15.72
C SER A 485 11.08 8.80 15.55
N THR A 486 10.75 7.68 16.18
CA THR A 486 11.46 6.40 16.07
C THR A 486 10.45 5.29 15.86
N HIS A 487 10.73 4.40 14.92
CA HIS A 487 9.94 3.20 14.67
C HIS A 487 10.55 2.02 15.41
N HIS A 488 9.73 1.27 16.13
CA HIS A 488 10.12 0.11 16.91
C HIS A 488 9.45 -1.15 16.35
N LEU A 489 10.23 -2.23 16.26
CA LEU A 489 9.73 -3.58 16.06
C LEU A 489 9.88 -4.29 17.40
N LEU A 490 8.76 -4.60 18.04
CA LEU A 490 8.80 -5.16 19.39
C LEU A 490 9.10 -6.67 19.34
N PRO A 491 9.63 -7.23 20.45
CA PRO A 491 10.01 -8.65 20.48
C PRO A 491 8.85 -9.57 20.12
N SER A 492 9.13 -10.56 19.27
CA SER A 492 8.15 -11.54 18.83
C SER A 492 8.85 -12.87 18.55
N PRO A 493 9.07 -13.73 19.56
CA PRO A 493 9.72 -15.02 19.36
C PRO A 493 8.91 -16.01 18.54
N VAL A 494 7.58 -15.91 18.53
CA VAL A 494 6.70 -16.91 17.88
C VAL A 494 5.73 -16.28 16.89
N GLY A 495 5.00 -15.26 17.33
CA GLY A 495 3.87 -14.65 16.65
C GLY A 495 4.25 -13.51 15.73
N GLU A 496 3.36 -12.53 15.61
CA GLU A 496 3.54 -11.38 14.74
C GLU A 496 4.48 -10.31 15.30
N LEU A 497 5.26 -9.69 14.41
CA LEU A 497 6.01 -8.48 14.73
C LEU A 497 5.05 -7.32 14.98
N ALA A 498 5.07 -6.81 16.20
CA ALA A 498 4.25 -5.70 16.63
C ALA A 498 4.96 -4.35 16.33
N PRO A 499 4.36 -3.46 15.51
CA PRO A 499 4.90 -2.13 15.24
C PRO A 499 4.59 -1.15 16.36
N ALA A 500 5.54 -0.26 16.66
CA ALA A 500 5.27 0.97 17.40
C ALA A 500 5.97 2.20 16.80
N ILE A 501 5.35 3.37 16.98
CA ILE A 501 5.96 4.68 16.74
C ILE A 501 6.09 5.36 18.10
N SER A 502 7.28 5.89 18.42
CA SER A 502 7.45 6.91 19.45
C SER A 502 7.75 8.24 18.77
N ALA A 503 7.00 9.29 19.06
CA ALA A 503 7.18 10.60 18.44
C ALA A 503 7.06 11.71 19.47
N THR A 504 7.81 12.79 19.29
CA THR A 504 7.64 14.03 20.08
C THR A 504 7.01 15.09 19.18
N LEU A 505 5.88 15.64 19.64
CA LEU A 505 5.13 16.70 18.97
C LEU A 505 5.37 18.04 19.66
N ASP A 506 5.38 19.13 18.90
CA ASP A 506 5.29 20.50 19.45
C ASP A 506 3.83 20.93 19.55
N VAL A 507 3.25 20.80 20.75
CA VAL A 507 1.84 21.08 21.02
C VAL A 507 1.73 22.37 21.82
N TYR A 508 1.36 23.46 21.16
CA TYR A 508 1.23 24.80 21.77
C TYR A 508 2.50 25.26 22.53
N GLY A 509 3.69 24.92 22.01
CA GLY A 509 4.99 25.24 22.60
C GLY A 509 5.46 24.25 23.67
N GLN A 510 4.72 23.16 23.91
CA GLN A 510 5.06 22.10 24.85
C GLN A 510 5.38 20.81 24.08
N GLU A 511 6.52 20.19 24.40
CA GLU A 511 6.84 18.86 23.89
C GLU A 511 5.90 17.83 24.52
N VAL A 512 5.20 17.07 23.67
CA VAL A 512 4.31 15.97 24.07
C VAL A 512 4.74 14.71 23.31
N ASP A 513 4.99 13.63 24.04
CA ASP A 513 5.35 12.36 23.43
C ASP A 513 4.09 11.55 23.10
N VAL A 514 4.00 11.06 21.87
CA VAL A 514 2.90 10.21 21.39
C VAL A 514 3.46 8.87 20.97
N PHE A 515 2.89 7.82 21.54
CA PHE A 515 3.18 6.43 21.22
C PHE A 515 2.00 5.85 20.44
N VAL A 516 2.25 5.28 19.25
CA VAL A 516 1.25 4.52 18.49
C VAL A 516 1.68 3.07 18.48
N PHE A 517 0.81 2.13 18.83
CA PHE A 517 1.20 0.73 18.99
C PHE A 517 0.11 -0.28 18.60
N HIS A 518 0.51 -1.29 17.82
CA HIS A 518 -0.35 -2.43 17.49
C HIS A 518 0.24 -3.71 18.12
N SER A 519 -0.41 -4.23 19.17
CA SER A 519 0.01 -5.46 19.85
C SER A 519 -0.10 -6.68 18.94
N GLY A 520 0.77 -7.67 19.18
CA GLY A 520 0.64 -9.01 18.61
C GLY A 520 -0.59 -9.77 19.12
N GLN A 521 -0.91 -10.86 18.46
CA GLN A 521 -2.19 -11.57 18.55
C GLN A 521 -2.48 -12.22 19.90
N GLU A 522 -3.74 -12.64 20.10
CA GLU A 522 -4.17 -13.28 21.35
C GLU A 522 -3.47 -14.63 21.56
N GLU A 523 -3.23 -15.35 20.46
CA GLU A 523 -2.71 -16.71 20.39
C GLU A 523 -1.27 -16.85 20.90
N ASP A 524 -0.53 -15.74 21.00
CA ASP A 524 0.88 -15.71 21.41
C ASP A 524 1.09 -14.92 22.72
N PRO A 525 0.76 -15.51 23.90
CA PRO A 525 0.88 -14.83 25.20
C PRO A 525 2.28 -14.32 25.53
N GLU A 526 3.32 -15.05 25.13
CA GLU A 526 4.72 -14.68 25.44
C GLU A 526 5.18 -13.47 24.64
N ASP A 527 4.82 -13.42 23.35
CA ASP A 527 5.04 -12.25 22.50
C ASP A 527 4.37 -11.03 23.12
N ARG A 528 3.09 -11.13 23.49
CA ARG A 528 2.37 -10.03 24.14
C ARG A 528 3.01 -9.61 25.47
N ARG A 529 3.51 -10.55 26.28
CA ARG A 529 4.21 -10.24 27.54
C ARG A 529 5.47 -9.42 27.27
N LEU A 530 6.33 -9.86 26.33
CA LEU A 530 7.57 -9.18 25.98
C LEU A 530 7.32 -7.81 25.34
N GLN A 531 6.31 -7.71 24.48
CA GLN A 531 5.88 -6.45 23.87
C GLN A 531 5.38 -5.46 24.92
N THR A 532 4.59 -5.94 25.88
CA THR A 532 4.10 -5.15 27.00
C THR A 532 5.25 -4.60 27.85
N GLU A 533 6.23 -5.43 28.19
CA GLU A 533 7.41 -5.04 28.97
C GLU A 533 8.24 -3.98 28.25
N TYR A 534 8.50 -4.19 26.94
CA TYR A 534 9.25 -3.26 26.11
C TYR A 534 8.55 -1.89 26.06
N LEU A 535 7.26 -1.86 25.71
CA LEU A 535 6.53 -0.61 25.54
C LEU A 535 6.35 0.14 26.86
N SER A 536 6.08 -0.57 27.95
CA SER A 536 5.94 0.04 29.27
C SER A 536 7.23 0.72 29.72
N LYS A 537 8.39 0.08 29.46
CA LYS A 537 9.69 0.69 29.71
C LYS A 537 9.92 1.91 28.81
N LEU A 538 9.63 1.80 27.50
CA LEU A 538 9.78 2.89 26.55
C LEU A 538 8.96 4.13 26.95
N MET A 539 7.71 3.93 27.37
CA MET A 539 6.86 5.01 27.89
C MET A 539 7.42 5.59 29.20
N GLY A 540 7.91 4.72 30.09
CA GLY A 540 8.52 5.11 31.38
C GLY A 540 9.79 5.96 31.25
N GLU A 541 10.55 5.79 30.17
CA GLU A 541 11.74 6.59 29.87
C GLU A 541 11.42 8.04 29.46
N SER A 542 10.18 8.31 29.02
CA SER A 542 9.75 9.67 28.69
C SER A 542 9.52 10.53 29.95
N THR A 543 10.11 11.73 29.93
CA THR A 543 9.91 12.79 30.93
C THR A 543 8.94 13.88 30.47
N ASN A 544 8.44 13.78 29.23
CA ASN A 544 7.45 14.70 28.68
C ASN A 544 6.03 14.21 29.01
N PRO A 545 5.03 15.12 29.06
CA PRO A 545 3.63 14.71 28.97
C PRO A 545 3.43 13.75 27.79
N SER A 546 2.70 12.65 27.99
CA SER A 546 2.66 11.57 27.02
C SER A 546 1.26 11.02 26.78
N ILE A 547 1.04 10.48 25.57
CA ILE A 547 -0.19 9.78 25.16
C ILE A 547 0.21 8.46 24.49
N LEU A 548 -0.42 7.35 24.89
CA LEU A 548 -0.42 6.09 24.12
C LEU A 548 -1.74 5.98 23.35
N LEU A 549 -1.65 5.64 22.07
CA LEU A 549 -2.75 5.36 21.16
C LEU A 549 -2.54 3.93 20.63
N SER A 550 -3.27 2.95 21.14
CA SER A 550 -2.91 1.56 20.88
C SER A 550 -4.06 0.57 20.76
N TYR A 551 -3.73 -0.60 20.20
CA TYR A 551 -4.50 -1.83 20.30
C TYR A 551 -3.72 -2.82 21.17
N LEU A 552 -4.25 -3.23 22.33
CA LEU A 552 -3.48 -3.95 23.36
C LEU A 552 -3.84 -5.43 23.56
N VAL A 553 -4.96 -5.91 22.99
CA VAL A 553 -5.45 -7.29 23.17
C VAL A 553 -5.48 -7.69 24.67
N THR A 554 -6.12 -6.87 25.50
CA THR A 554 -6.16 -7.10 26.95
C THR A 554 -7.48 -6.62 27.54
N LYS A 555 -7.81 -7.08 28.75
CA LYS A 555 -8.96 -6.56 29.51
C LYS A 555 -8.49 -5.52 30.51
N PRO A 556 -9.26 -4.45 30.73
CA PRO A 556 -8.96 -3.49 31.79
C PRO A 556 -8.76 -4.20 33.14
N LEU A 557 -7.75 -3.75 33.89
CA LEU A 557 -7.39 -4.24 35.23
C LEU A 557 -6.89 -5.71 35.28
N GLN A 558 -6.64 -6.37 34.16
CA GLN A 558 -6.26 -7.79 34.10
C GLN A 558 -4.95 -8.02 33.34
N GLY A 559 -4.12 -8.93 33.83
CA GLY A 559 -2.91 -9.39 33.13
C GLY A 559 -2.00 -8.24 32.70
N ASN A 560 -1.63 -8.21 31.42
CA ASN A 560 -0.71 -7.24 30.82
C ASN A 560 -1.16 -5.78 30.97
N TYR A 561 -2.48 -5.51 31.14
CA TYR A 561 -2.97 -4.17 31.45
C TYR A 561 -2.23 -3.56 32.65
N ASN A 562 -2.00 -4.34 33.70
CA ASN A 562 -1.37 -3.87 34.94
C ASN A 562 0.13 -3.59 34.80
N THR A 563 0.72 -3.90 33.64
CA THR A 563 2.08 -3.52 33.28
C THR A 563 2.06 -2.23 32.47
N TYR A 564 1.12 -2.09 31.52
CA TYR A 564 0.92 -0.85 30.75
C TYR A 564 0.50 0.32 31.63
N VAL A 565 -0.39 0.10 32.59
CA VAL A 565 -0.86 1.07 33.57
C VAL A 565 -0.20 0.74 34.91
N SER A 566 1.01 1.26 35.11
CA SER A 566 1.84 0.92 36.26
C SER A 566 2.84 2.02 36.59
N PRO A 567 3.49 1.97 37.77
CA PRO A 567 4.61 2.87 38.07
C PRO A 567 5.78 2.75 37.09
N LEU A 568 5.92 1.64 36.37
CA LEU A 568 6.98 1.45 35.39
C LEU A 568 6.79 2.36 34.18
N SER A 569 5.58 2.44 33.64
CA SER A 569 5.26 3.32 32.51
C SER A 569 4.93 4.75 32.95
N GLY A 570 4.39 4.89 34.16
CA GLY A 570 3.80 6.12 34.68
C GLY A 570 2.49 6.50 34.00
N MET A 571 1.93 5.63 33.15
CA MET A 571 0.73 5.93 32.37
C MET A 571 -0.55 5.65 33.15
N HIS A 572 -1.55 6.50 32.96
CA HIS A 572 -2.91 6.33 33.44
C HIS A 572 -3.86 6.00 32.29
N ASP A 573 -4.89 5.22 32.56
CA ASP A 573 -5.94 4.93 31.58
C ASP A 573 -6.90 6.11 31.40
N VAL A 574 -7.29 6.37 30.15
CA VAL A 574 -8.33 7.35 29.80
C VAL A 574 -9.68 7.05 30.46
N ASP A 575 -10.00 5.80 30.80
CA ASP A 575 -11.14 5.48 31.66
C ASP A 575 -11.06 4.05 32.24
N PRO A 576 -10.53 3.87 33.47
CA PRO A 576 -10.44 2.55 34.11
C PRO A 576 -11.81 1.85 34.33
N THR A 577 -12.92 2.59 34.27
CA THR A 577 -14.27 2.05 34.49
C THR A 577 -14.93 1.54 33.21
N ASP A 578 -14.33 1.80 32.05
CA ASP A 578 -14.75 1.19 30.79
C ASP A 578 -14.22 -0.24 30.69
N TRP A 579 -14.99 -1.16 31.26
CA TRP A 579 -14.66 -2.58 31.41
C TRP A 579 -14.83 -3.39 30.11
N ASP A 580 -15.55 -2.88 29.12
CA ASP A 580 -15.88 -3.55 27.85
C ASP A 580 -14.90 -3.16 26.72
N ARG A 581 -13.63 -2.95 27.09
CA ARG A 581 -12.53 -2.75 26.13
C ARG A 581 -11.74 -4.04 25.99
N TRP A 582 -11.27 -4.25 24.77
CA TRP A 582 -10.44 -5.39 24.40
C TRP A 582 -9.33 -4.96 23.43
N CYS A 583 -9.75 -4.24 22.39
CA CYS A 583 -8.93 -3.79 21.30
C CYS A 583 -8.20 -2.48 21.66
N GLU A 584 -8.91 -1.36 21.56
CA GLU A 584 -8.34 -0.01 21.56
C GLU A 584 -8.24 0.62 22.95
N TYR A 585 -7.12 1.31 23.18
CA TYR A 585 -6.77 1.99 24.42
C TYR A 585 -6.14 3.36 24.14
N ILE A 586 -6.49 4.31 25.00
CA ILE A 586 -5.78 5.56 25.15
C ILE A 586 -5.24 5.62 26.58
N LEU A 587 -3.93 5.76 26.73
CA LEU A 587 -3.30 6.02 28.03
C LEU A 587 -2.62 7.39 28.00
N TYR A 588 -2.43 8.01 29.16
CA TYR A 588 -1.80 9.33 29.24
C TYR A 588 -1.03 9.55 30.55
N LYS A 589 -0.09 10.50 30.56
CA LYS A 589 0.55 11.05 31.77
C LYS A 589 0.92 12.51 31.58
N GLY A 590 1.00 13.27 32.67
CA GLY A 590 1.36 14.69 32.64
C GLY A 590 0.41 15.59 31.86
N LEU A 591 -0.83 15.15 31.60
CA LEU A 591 -1.85 15.87 30.82
C LEU A 591 -3.19 15.92 31.59
N LYS A 592 -3.94 17.02 31.48
CA LYS A 592 -5.28 17.13 32.04
C LYS A 592 -6.31 16.59 31.05
N ARG A 593 -6.75 15.34 31.24
CA ARG A 593 -7.86 14.73 30.47
C ARG A 593 -9.16 15.47 30.74
N THR A 594 -9.86 15.93 29.72
CA THR A 594 -11.17 16.61 29.85
C THR A 594 -12.33 15.79 29.33
N GLY A 595 -12.09 14.87 28.39
CA GLY A 595 -13.16 14.05 27.82
C GLY A 595 -12.67 12.73 27.22
N TYR A 596 -13.59 11.78 27.14
CA TYR A 596 -13.42 10.46 26.51
C TYR A 596 -14.70 10.04 25.79
N ALA A 597 -14.58 9.53 24.58
CA ALA A 597 -15.71 9.05 23.78
C ALA A 597 -15.34 7.78 22.99
N ARG A 598 -16.32 6.89 22.86
CA ARG A 598 -16.32 5.75 21.94
C ARG A 598 -17.32 6.04 20.84
N VAL A 599 -16.89 5.97 19.58
CA VAL A 599 -17.70 6.34 18.41
C VAL A 599 -17.86 5.13 17.50
N SER A 600 -19.11 4.80 17.15
CA SER A 600 -19.42 3.60 16.40
C SER A 600 -18.75 3.60 15.03
N ARG A 601 -18.29 2.43 14.60
CA ARG A 601 -17.56 2.23 13.34
C ARG A 601 -18.41 2.23 12.06
N SER A 602 -19.74 2.26 12.20
CA SER A 602 -20.65 1.99 11.09
C SER A 602 -20.26 0.65 10.42
N THR A 603 -20.04 0.64 9.11
CA THR A 603 -19.54 -0.50 8.33
C THR A 603 -18.08 -0.36 7.91
N ILE A 604 -17.35 0.66 8.40
CA ILE A 604 -15.99 0.98 7.95
C ILE A 604 -14.99 -0.10 8.37
N THR A 605 -15.08 -0.58 9.61
CA THR A 605 -14.16 -1.57 10.18
C THR A 605 -14.90 -2.46 11.18
N ASP A 606 -14.17 -3.32 11.89
CA ASP A 606 -14.62 -4.13 13.02
C ASP A 606 -14.34 -3.49 14.40
N THR A 607 -13.40 -2.54 14.49
CA THR A 607 -13.16 -1.72 15.70
C THR A 607 -13.87 -0.37 15.65
N GLU A 608 -14.29 0.12 16.80
CA GLU A 608 -14.79 1.50 16.91
C GLU A 608 -13.65 2.52 16.83
N LEU A 609 -13.97 3.82 16.86
CA LEU A 609 -12.98 4.87 17.04
C LEU A 609 -13.04 5.35 18.49
N GLN A 610 -11.92 5.28 19.21
CA GLN A 610 -11.79 5.89 20.54
C GLN A 610 -11.12 7.25 20.47
N VAL A 611 -11.65 8.22 21.22
CA VAL A 611 -11.17 9.61 21.20
C VAL A 611 -11.11 10.18 22.62
N ALA A 612 -10.05 10.91 22.92
CA ALA A 612 -9.84 11.61 24.19
C ALA A 612 -9.45 13.08 23.96
N LYS A 613 -9.84 13.96 24.87
CA LYS A 613 -9.44 15.38 24.88
C LYS A 613 -8.55 15.67 26.07
N PHE A 614 -7.49 16.44 25.83
CA PHE A 614 -6.50 16.82 26.83
C PHE A 614 -6.24 18.33 26.78
N VAL A 615 -6.24 18.99 27.93
CA VAL A 615 -5.68 20.34 28.08
C VAL A 615 -4.17 20.21 28.23
N ILE A 616 -3.44 20.94 27.39
CA ILE A 616 -1.99 20.92 27.37
C ILE A 616 -1.44 21.89 28.42
N PRO A 617 -0.63 21.40 29.38
CA PRO A 617 -0.08 22.22 30.45
C PRO A 617 0.81 23.34 29.90
N LYS A 618 0.96 24.42 30.66
CA LYS A 618 1.72 25.62 30.31
C LYS A 618 3.13 25.60 30.89
N SER A 619 3.37 24.82 31.93
CA SER A 619 4.66 24.77 32.64
C SER A 619 4.92 23.39 33.24
N LYS A 620 6.19 23.15 33.59
CA LYS A 620 6.61 21.95 34.33
C LYS A 620 5.95 21.85 35.71
N ASP A 621 5.68 22.99 36.36
CA ASP A 621 5.00 23.01 37.65
C ASP A 621 3.55 22.53 37.52
N GLU A 622 2.85 22.90 36.43
CA GLU A 622 1.50 22.43 36.14
C GLU A 622 1.49 20.91 35.85
N VAL A 623 2.48 20.40 35.11
CA VAL A 623 2.68 18.96 34.91
C VAL A 623 2.82 18.23 36.24
N ALA A 624 3.71 18.72 37.12
CA ALA A 624 3.93 18.11 38.44
C ALA A 624 2.67 18.13 39.32
N GLN A 625 1.87 19.21 39.25
CA GLN A 625 0.59 19.29 39.95
C GLN A 625 -0.42 18.25 39.43
N ILE A 626 -0.51 18.07 38.11
CA ILE A 626 -1.38 17.07 37.47
C ILE A 626 -0.96 15.65 37.87
N GLU A 627 0.34 15.37 37.88
CA GLU A 627 0.86 14.05 38.26
C GLU A 627 0.64 13.73 39.73
N ALA A 628 0.70 14.74 40.62
CA ALA A 628 0.48 14.57 42.05
C ALA A 628 -0.99 14.29 42.45
N GLN A 629 -1.94 14.38 41.51
CA GLN A 629 -3.35 14.15 41.81
C GLN A 629 -3.64 12.70 42.23
N SER A 630 -4.57 12.52 43.17
CA SER A 630 -5.07 11.19 43.52
C SER A 630 -5.90 10.59 42.38
N ASP A 631 -5.96 9.26 42.29
CA ASP A 631 -6.80 8.58 41.29
C ASP A 631 -8.28 8.93 41.39
N GLU A 632 -8.76 9.21 42.61
CA GLU A 632 -10.13 9.66 42.87
C GLU A 632 -10.41 11.03 42.23
N THR A 633 -9.46 11.96 42.35
CA THR A 633 -9.56 13.29 41.73
C THR A 633 -9.46 13.18 40.22
N ARG A 634 -8.45 12.46 39.73
CA ARG A 634 -8.20 12.23 38.31
C ARG A 634 -9.40 11.64 37.60
N ASN A 635 -10.06 10.66 38.22
CA ASN A 635 -11.20 9.94 37.64
C ASN A 635 -12.58 10.48 38.03
N ARG A 636 -12.63 11.66 38.66
CA ARG A 636 -13.90 12.31 39.00
C ARG A 636 -14.61 12.78 37.74
N ARG A 637 -15.77 12.17 37.46
CA ARG A 637 -16.65 12.58 36.36
C ARG A 637 -17.41 13.86 36.70
N VAL A 638 -17.63 14.68 35.68
CA VAL A 638 -18.47 15.88 35.74
C VAL A 638 -19.57 15.83 34.67
N SER A 639 -20.60 16.64 34.88
CA SER A 639 -21.66 16.80 33.88
C SER A 639 -21.14 17.60 32.68
N GLU A 640 -21.61 17.29 31.48
CA GLU A 640 -21.29 18.06 30.28
C GLU A 640 -21.62 19.56 30.42
N HIS A 641 -22.63 19.91 31.22
CA HIS A 641 -23.04 21.31 31.41
C HIS A 641 -22.02 22.14 32.22
N SER A 642 -21.15 21.50 33.00
CA SER A 642 -20.08 22.19 33.74
C SER A 642 -18.79 22.34 32.93
N VAL A 643 -18.73 21.82 31.71
CA VAL A 643 -17.53 21.80 30.88
C VAL A 643 -17.57 22.96 29.86
N PRO A 644 -16.46 23.69 29.63
CA PRO A 644 -16.38 24.73 28.59
C PRO A 644 -16.69 24.19 27.19
N GLN A 645 -17.14 25.05 26.28
CA GLN A 645 -17.62 24.61 24.97
C GLN A 645 -16.53 23.95 24.11
N GLY A 646 -15.30 24.48 24.05
CA GLY A 646 -14.21 23.86 23.26
C GLY A 646 -13.69 22.53 23.82
N TRP A 647 -14.08 22.19 25.05
CA TRP A 647 -13.75 20.90 25.67
C TRP A 647 -14.80 19.83 25.37
N LYS A 648 -15.97 20.21 24.86
CA LYS A 648 -17.05 19.27 24.52
C LYS A 648 -16.76 18.56 23.22
N PHE A 649 -17.29 17.35 23.09
CA PHE A 649 -17.31 16.68 21.80
C PHE A 649 -18.52 17.14 20.96
N PRO A 650 -18.47 16.99 19.63
CA PRO A 650 -19.53 17.46 18.73
C PRO A 650 -20.89 16.79 18.96
N ASP A 651 -21.94 17.60 19.16
CA ASP A 651 -23.30 17.12 19.44
C ASP A 651 -23.90 16.23 18.34
N MET A 652 -23.40 16.34 17.11
CA MET A 652 -23.94 15.63 15.93
C MET A 652 -23.86 14.10 16.03
N PHE A 653 -23.02 13.55 16.91
CA PHE A 653 -22.90 12.11 17.14
C PHE A 653 -23.82 11.59 18.26
N LYS A 654 -24.60 12.46 18.92
CA LYS A 654 -25.61 12.05 19.92
C LYS A 654 -26.83 11.41 19.25
N GLY A 655 -27.54 10.56 19.99
CA GLY A 655 -28.77 9.92 19.51
C GLY A 655 -28.54 8.99 18.32
N GLN A 656 -29.16 9.30 17.18
CA GLN A 656 -28.99 8.51 15.95
C GLN A 656 -27.62 8.77 15.26
N GLY A 657 -26.96 9.88 15.63
CA GLY A 657 -25.68 10.26 15.06
C GLY A 657 -25.75 10.73 13.61
N VAL A 658 -24.62 10.65 12.91
CA VAL A 658 -24.44 11.10 11.52
C VAL A 658 -23.77 9.99 10.69
N ARG A 659 -24.32 9.67 9.51
CA ARG A 659 -23.80 8.61 8.62
C ARG A 659 -23.49 7.28 9.35
N ASP A 660 -24.40 6.89 10.26
CA ASP A 660 -24.32 5.71 11.12
C ASP A 660 -23.16 5.69 12.14
N HIS A 661 -22.50 6.84 12.34
CA HIS A 661 -21.57 7.09 13.43
C HIS A 661 -22.30 7.79 14.57
N ARG A 662 -22.21 7.23 15.78
CA ARG A 662 -22.79 7.79 17.00
C ARG A 662 -21.91 7.48 18.21
N TYR A 663 -22.06 8.24 19.28
CA TYR A 663 -21.51 7.82 20.57
C TYR A 663 -22.14 6.49 20.98
N HIS A 664 -21.31 5.48 21.22
CA HIS A 664 -21.77 4.14 21.57
C HIS A 664 -21.08 3.65 22.85
N VAL A 665 -21.55 2.52 23.37
CA VAL A 665 -21.27 1.98 24.72
C VAL A 665 -21.84 2.85 25.85
N PHE A 666 -21.58 4.15 25.85
CA PHE A 666 -22.09 5.08 26.87
C PHE A 666 -23.28 5.91 26.39
N ASN A 667 -23.52 5.96 25.07
CA ASN A 667 -24.48 6.85 24.38
C ASN A 667 -24.19 8.37 24.51
N GLU A 668 -23.15 8.75 25.25
CA GLU A 668 -22.66 10.11 25.42
C GLU A 668 -21.15 10.10 25.73
N PRO A 669 -20.42 11.21 25.48
CA PRO A 669 -19.06 11.36 25.96
C PRO A 669 -19.00 11.45 27.49
N ARG A 670 -17.91 10.94 28.07
CA ARG A 670 -17.60 11.10 29.50
C ARG A 670 -16.69 12.30 29.68
N TYR A 671 -16.97 13.14 30.66
CA TYR A 671 -16.19 14.35 30.95
C TYR A 671 -15.60 14.33 32.36
N TYR A 672 -14.47 15.00 32.51
CA TYR A 672 -13.68 15.05 33.74
C TYR A 672 -13.23 16.49 34.01
N ASP A 673 -13.23 16.86 35.28
CA ASP A 673 -12.64 18.11 35.76
C ASP A 673 -11.71 17.79 36.92
N ASN A 674 -10.50 17.38 36.52
CA ASN A 674 -9.39 17.00 37.38
C ASN A 674 -8.32 18.07 37.39
#